data_AF-A0A975PFE4-F1
#
_entry.id   AF-A0A975PFE4-F1
#
_cell.length_a   1.000
_cell.length_b   1.000
_cell.length_c   1.000
_cell.angle_alpha   90.00
_cell.angle_beta   90.00
_cell.angle_gamma   90.00
#
_symmetry.space_group_name_H-M   'P 1'
#
loop_
_entity.id
_entity.type
_entity.pdbx_description
1 polymer ?
#
loop_
_entity_poly.entity_id
_entity_poly.type
_entity_poly.pdbx_seq_one_letter_code
_entity_poly.pdbx_strand_id
1 'polypeptide(L)'
;MVGGSPKNAAEGSWFHPAGRRDPGTPRLADMTEANITGEPAGETALLQELAEHHHVAITFNGWDGTRREVSDETLKKVLGALGVATATREDLSQSLASARLQGWHQTLPGAVVVREHRSRTVPVHLPAGVHADVRIVLEDGSRRELEWPAVPGEELDVDGTLTGRTLIPLPEDLPLGWHRLEVTAGQRQAGTVLVVTPERLTTTAGLDRHRAWGLMAQLYSVRSSRSWGIGDLGDLADLAALSGGRHGAGFLLTNPLHAAEPVPPVEPSPYLPTTRRFFNPLYIRVEDIPEYGYLPGADRARVEEAARTFGAANHSAEKLDRNATYAAKLAALELIFAVPRSIARQQQFERFCTLEGKGLQDFALWCALSEKVPADDPQSQQIASPDSEWVREHRSAFTERSRFHQWLQWICDQQLETAQSAARSAGMEIGIVHDLAVGVHPAGADAWILRPVLAPGVSVGAPPDMFNQQGQDWSQPPWHPRRLADAGYLPYRDMLRTILRHAGGIRVDHILGLFRLWWIPQGSGPGDGAYVHFDHEALIGILVLEAQRAGAVVIGEDLGVFEPWVQEYLAERGVLGTSILWFEHGDAGPRPPAEYRKGALTSVNTHDLPPTAGYLAGEHVDLRESLGLLNRPVEEERAADAAARESVLELVRSAGLLPAGASGTDNVQQSVEALHSFILQSPSVLIGVALADAVGERRTQNQPGTGDEYPNWRIPLCGPDGKAVLLDDLPSNERFNSLADLLRDAI
;
A
#
# COMPACT_ATOMS: atom_id res chain seq x y z
N MET A 1 -47.69 40.18 -12.22
CA MET A 1 -47.32 40.77 -10.91
C MET A 1 -46.66 39.67 -10.08
N VAL A 2 -45.38 39.87 -9.76
CA VAL A 2 -44.51 39.19 -8.77
C VAL A 2 -44.33 37.66 -8.99
N GLY A 3 -43.17 37.10 -9.37
CA GLY A 3 -41.78 37.54 -9.35
C GLY A 3 -40.99 36.75 -8.28
N GLY A 4 -40.11 35.83 -8.71
CA GLY A 4 -39.21 35.10 -7.79
C GLY A 4 -38.34 34.05 -8.49
N SER A 5 -37.17 34.46 -8.97
CA SER A 5 -36.10 33.59 -9.49
C SER A 5 -35.46 32.73 -8.40
N PRO A 6 -35.06 31.47 -8.68
CA PRO A 6 -34.12 30.74 -7.82
C PRO A 6 -32.68 31.17 -8.12
N LYS A 7 -31.93 31.46 -7.05
CA LYS A 7 -30.52 31.88 -7.10
C LYS A 7 -29.58 30.67 -7.19
N ASN A 8 -28.60 30.85 -8.07
CA ASN A 8 -27.31 30.17 -8.28
C ASN A 8 -26.77 29.25 -7.17
N ALA A 9 -26.38 28.05 -7.61
CA ALA A 9 -25.38 27.19 -7.00
C ALA A 9 -24.12 27.24 -7.87
N ALA A 10 -22.98 27.66 -7.31
CA ALA A 10 -21.62 27.38 -7.79
C ALA A 10 -20.61 28.05 -6.85
N GLU A 11 -19.76 27.24 -6.21
CA GLU A 11 -18.38 27.57 -5.81
C GLU A 11 -17.73 26.26 -5.33
N GLY A 12 -17.16 25.52 -6.28
CA GLY A 12 -16.27 24.39 -6.01
C GLY A 12 -14.85 24.92 -5.87
N SER A 13 -14.38 25.00 -4.63
CA SER A 13 -13.01 25.39 -4.29
C SER A 13 -12.04 24.25 -4.57
N TRP A 14 -10.92 24.59 -5.22
CA TRP A 14 -9.73 23.76 -5.26
C TRP A 14 -9.08 23.80 -3.87
N PHE A 15 -9.16 22.68 -3.15
CA PHE A 15 -8.44 22.35 -1.91
C PHE A 15 -8.27 23.49 -0.88
N HIS A 16 -9.28 23.68 -0.05
CA HIS A 16 -9.11 24.10 1.35
C HIS A 16 -10.13 23.35 2.23
N PRO A 17 -9.76 22.90 3.44
CA PRO A 17 -10.70 22.27 4.36
C PRO A 17 -11.74 23.32 4.81
N ALA A 18 -13.01 22.99 4.64
CA ALA A 18 -14.11 23.90 4.94
C ALA A 18 -14.20 24.21 6.44
N GLY A 19 -14.29 25.51 6.79
CA GLY A 19 -14.78 25.92 8.12
C GLY A 19 -14.34 27.28 8.64
N ARG A 20 -14.80 28.39 8.03
CA ARG A 20 -15.23 29.64 8.72
C ARG A 20 -15.75 30.65 7.69
N ARG A 21 -16.94 31.20 7.95
CA ARG A 21 -17.48 32.37 7.23
C ARG A 21 -16.74 33.61 7.70
N ASP A 22 -16.18 34.39 6.77
CA ASP A 22 -15.72 35.75 7.02
C ASP A 22 -16.48 36.72 6.07
N PRO A 23 -17.04 37.85 6.55
CA PRO A 23 -17.84 38.74 5.71
C PRO A 23 -16.95 39.82 5.07
N GLY A 24 -16.95 39.87 3.73
CA GLY A 24 -16.58 41.08 2.98
C GLY A 24 -15.33 40.97 2.12
N THR A 25 -15.43 40.30 0.97
CA THR A 25 -14.46 40.42 -0.13
C THR A 25 -14.93 41.51 -1.11
N PRO A 26 -14.13 42.54 -1.43
CA PRO A 26 -14.46 43.51 -2.46
C PRO A 26 -14.38 42.88 -3.85
N ARG A 27 -15.13 43.43 -4.82
CA ARG A 27 -15.12 42.97 -6.22
C ARG A 27 -13.77 43.27 -6.88
N LEU A 28 -13.30 42.36 -7.74
CA LEU A 28 -12.05 42.42 -8.51
C LEU A 28 -11.91 43.58 -9.53
N ALA A 29 -12.78 44.60 -9.46
CA ALA A 29 -12.75 45.76 -10.35
C ALA A 29 -12.10 47.02 -9.71
N ASP A 30 -11.67 46.96 -8.45
CA ASP A 30 -11.09 48.11 -7.72
C ASP A 30 -9.55 48.02 -7.54
N MET A 31 -8.83 47.25 -8.36
CA MET A 31 -7.36 47.25 -8.36
C MET A 31 -6.79 48.36 -9.26
N THR A 32 -6.88 49.61 -8.82
CA THR A 32 -6.07 50.71 -9.37
C THR A 32 -4.71 50.74 -8.67
N GLU A 33 -3.61 50.68 -9.43
CA GLU A 33 -2.19 51.12 -9.24
C GLU A 33 -1.56 51.38 -7.84
N ALA A 34 -2.22 51.05 -6.73
CA ALA A 34 -1.81 51.37 -5.37
C ALA A 34 -1.77 50.08 -4.53
N ASN A 35 -0.84 49.18 -4.86
CA ASN A 35 -0.36 48.16 -3.93
C ASN A 35 1.08 47.67 -4.22
N ILE A 36 1.87 48.48 -4.92
CA ILE A 36 3.31 48.19 -5.21
C ILE A 36 4.21 48.65 -4.04
N THR A 37 3.66 48.93 -2.86
CA THR A 37 4.42 49.46 -1.70
C THR A 37 4.14 48.74 -0.38
N GLY A 38 3.89 47.43 -0.43
CA GLY A 38 4.04 46.57 0.75
C GLY A 38 5.52 46.24 0.97
N GLU A 39 5.97 46.15 2.23
CA GLU A 39 7.33 45.66 2.54
C GLU A 39 7.61 44.36 1.78
N PRO A 40 8.84 44.16 1.26
CA PRO A 40 9.16 42.93 0.54
C PRO A 40 8.92 41.74 1.47
N ALA A 41 8.01 40.83 1.10
CA ALA A 41 7.74 39.62 1.89
C ALA A 41 9.07 38.97 2.33
N GLY A 42 9.18 38.61 3.60
CA GLY A 42 10.38 37.95 4.11
C GLY A 42 10.66 36.64 3.34
N GLU A 43 11.92 36.21 3.28
CA GLU A 43 12.30 34.99 2.56
C GLU A 43 11.50 33.76 3.02
N THR A 44 11.28 33.64 4.34
CA THR A 44 10.44 32.60 4.95
C THR A 44 8.99 32.64 4.47
N ALA A 45 8.40 33.83 4.30
CA ALA A 45 7.02 33.95 3.82
C ALA A 45 6.89 33.49 2.36
N LEU A 46 7.85 33.85 1.50
CA LEU A 46 7.91 33.36 0.12
C LEU A 46 8.09 31.84 0.06
N LEU A 47 8.93 31.29 0.93
CA LEU A 47 9.17 29.84 1.03
C LEU A 47 7.92 29.08 1.49
N GLN A 48 7.22 29.59 2.51
CA GLN A 48 5.98 28.98 3.01
C GLN A 48 4.87 29.02 1.95
N GLU A 49 4.69 30.14 1.26
CA GLU A 49 3.73 30.26 0.17
C GLU A 49 4.06 29.28 -0.99
N LEU A 50 5.34 29.17 -1.34
CA LEU A 50 5.80 28.21 -2.34
C LEU A 50 5.56 26.75 -1.89
N ALA A 51 5.80 26.43 -0.61
CA ALA A 51 5.52 25.12 -0.02
C ALA A 51 4.02 24.77 -0.12
N GLU A 52 3.13 25.70 0.22
CA GLU A 52 1.68 25.52 0.11
C GLU A 52 1.23 25.28 -1.34
N HIS A 53 1.78 26.02 -2.31
CA HIS A 53 1.53 25.80 -3.74
C HIS A 53 1.94 24.41 -4.24
N HIS A 54 2.95 23.79 -3.60
CA HIS A 54 3.40 22.44 -3.87
C HIS A 54 2.81 21.39 -2.91
N HIS A 55 1.82 21.77 -2.09
CA HIS A 55 1.14 20.92 -1.12
C HIS A 55 2.06 20.30 -0.05
N VAL A 56 3.15 20.99 0.27
CA VAL A 56 4.06 20.68 1.37
C VAL A 56 3.56 21.39 2.62
N ALA A 57 3.32 20.63 3.69
CA ALA A 57 2.85 21.17 4.96
C ALA A 57 3.93 22.02 5.63
N ILE A 58 3.56 23.22 6.06
CA ILE A 58 4.43 24.12 6.84
C ILE A 58 4.32 23.91 8.36
N THR A 59 3.27 23.20 8.80
CA THR A 59 3.07 22.80 10.20
C THR A 59 2.47 21.40 10.28
N PHE A 60 2.68 20.72 11.40
CA PHE A 60 2.04 19.43 11.71
C PHE A 60 1.73 19.31 13.20
N ASN A 61 0.89 18.35 13.59
CA ASN A 61 0.65 18.03 14.99
C ASN A 61 1.50 16.80 15.37
N GLY A 62 2.22 16.88 16.48
CA GLY A 62 2.86 15.73 17.09
C GLY A 62 1.84 14.77 17.70
N TRP A 63 2.28 13.55 18.02
CA TRP A 63 1.46 12.55 18.71
C TRP A 63 0.98 13.02 20.10
N ASP A 64 1.70 13.97 20.70
CA ASP A 64 1.37 14.66 21.95
C ASP A 64 0.26 15.73 21.77
N GLY A 65 -0.25 15.91 20.56
CA GLY A 65 -1.21 16.95 20.20
C GLY A 65 -0.58 18.34 20.03
N THR A 66 0.74 18.49 20.20
CA THR A 66 1.42 19.78 20.08
C THR A 66 1.62 20.14 18.61
N ARG A 67 1.17 21.33 18.21
CA ARG A 67 1.46 21.86 16.87
C ARG A 67 2.92 22.28 16.75
N ARG A 68 3.59 21.86 15.68
CA ARG A 68 5.00 22.12 15.37
C ARG A 68 5.13 22.76 13.99
N GLU A 69 6.13 23.63 13.84
CA GLU A 69 6.50 24.23 12.55
C GLU A 69 7.57 23.39 11.86
N VAL A 70 7.51 23.33 10.53
CA VAL A 70 8.55 22.71 9.71
C VAL A 70 9.65 23.73 9.45
N SER A 71 10.91 23.31 9.60
CA SER A 71 12.05 24.21 9.42
C SER A 71 12.19 24.68 7.95
N ASP A 72 12.69 25.91 7.76
CA ASP A 72 13.01 26.44 6.42
C ASP A 72 13.98 25.54 5.64
N GLU A 73 14.92 24.89 6.34
CA GLU A 73 15.86 23.94 5.74
C GLU A 73 15.13 22.71 5.19
N THR A 74 14.23 22.12 5.98
CA THR A 74 13.41 20.97 5.55
C THR A 74 12.53 21.36 4.36
N LEU A 75 11.86 22.52 4.41
CA LEU A 75 11.02 23.00 3.30
C LEU A 75 11.83 23.15 2.01
N LYS A 76 13.01 23.79 2.07
CA LYS A 76 13.90 23.93 0.91
C LYS A 76 14.32 22.58 0.32
N LYS A 77 14.68 21.60 1.16
CA LYS A 77 15.09 20.26 0.69
C LYS A 77 13.93 19.47 0.09
N VAL A 78 12.75 19.50 0.70
CA VAL A 78 11.54 18.82 0.19
C VAL A 78 11.09 19.43 -1.14
N LEU A 79 11.07 20.76 -1.24
CA LEU A 79 10.82 21.46 -2.51
C LEU A 79 11.88 21.12 -3.58
N GLY A 80 13.15 21.03 -3.19
CA GLY A 80 14.23 20.56 -4.06
C GLY A 80 13.99 19.15 -4.60
N ALA A 81 13.49 18.23 -3.78
CA ALA A 81 13.12 16.87 -4.21
C ALA A 81 11.95 16.83 -5.21
N LEU A 82 11.05 17.84 -5.14
CA LEU A 82 10.00 18.08 -6.14
C LEU A 82 10.52 18.79 -7.41
N GLY A 83 11.82 19.10 -7.48
CA GLY A 83 12.46 19.79 -8.59
C GLY A 83 12.23 21.30 -8.61
N VAL A 84 12.00 21.90 -7.45
CA VAL A 84 11.76 23.35 -7.29
C VAL A 84 13.05 24.04 -6.82
N ALA A 85 13.40 25.17 -7.44
CA ALA A 85 14.58 25.94 -7.07
C ALA A 85 14.30 26.84 -5.85
N THR A 86 15.11 26.71 -4.80
CA THR A 86 14.89 27.40 -3.50
C THR A 86 16.16 27.93 -2.84
N ALA A 87 17.27 28.02 -3.58
CA ALA A 87 18.59 28.35 -3.00
C ALA A 87 18.70 29.84 -2.63
N THR A 88 18.09 30.72 -3.42
CA THR A 88 18.11 32.17 -3.24
C THR A 88 16.71 32.76 -3.20
N ARG A 89 16.59 33.99 -2.71
CA ARG A 89 15.33 34.75 -2.76
C ARG A 89 14.79 34.93 -4.19
N GLU A 90 15.70 35.06 -5.17
CA GLU A 90 15.33 35.15 -6.59
C GLU A 90 14.75 33.81 -7.06
N ASP A 91 15.37 32.68 -6.71
CA ASP A 91 14.84 31.35 -7.03
C ASP A 91 13.44 31.15 -6.45
N LEU A 92 13.20 31.55 -5.19
CA LEU A 92 11.89 31.46 -4.55
C LEU A 92 10.84 32.29 -5.29
N SER A 93 11.19 33.52 -5.65
CA SER A 93 10.27 34.43 -6.35
C SER A 93 9.92 33.92 -7.75
N GLN A 94 10.92 33.41 -8.49
CA GLN A 94 10.73 32.84 -9.83
C GLN A 94 9.95 31.52 -9.77
N SER A 95 10.28 30.64 -8.83
CA SER A 95 9.57 29.36 -8.62
C SER A 95 8.12 29.58 -8.22
N LEU A 96 7.83 30.56 -7.36
CA LEU A 96 6.46 30.92 -6.99
C LEU A 96 5.67 31.48 -8.16
N ALA A 97 6.27 32.37 -8.97
CA ALA A 97 5.64 32.87 -10.19
C ALA A 97 5.33 31.72 -11.18
N SER A 98 6.29 30.79 -11.35
CA SER A 98 6.11 29.60 -12.18
C SER A 98 5.01 28.67 -11.65
N ALA A 99 4.97 28.42 -10.34
CA ALA A 99 3.95 27.59 -9.70
C ALA A 99 2.53 28.15 -9.92
N ARG A 100 2.36 29.47 -9.85
CA ARG A 100 1.07 30.14 -10.12
C ARG A 100 0.60 30.00 -11.58
N LEU A 101 1.53 29.97 -12.54
CA LEU A 101 1.24 29.82 -13.97
C LEU A 101 1.20 28.36 -14.43
N GLN A 102 1.67 27.42 -13.60
CA GLN A 102 1.91 26.04 -14.00
C GLN A 102 0.69 25.35 -14.63
N GLY A 103 -0.50 25.53 -14.04
CA GLY A 103 -1.74 24.96 -14.58
C GLY A 103 -2.13 25.54 -15.95
N TRP A 104 -1.74 26.78 -16.23
CA TRP A 104 -2.05 27.48 -17.47
C TRP A 104 -1.14 27.08 -18.64
N HIS A 105 0.06 26.57 -18.35
CA HIS A 105 0.96 26.02 -19.38
C HIS A 105 0.41 24.73 -20.03
N GLN A 106 -0.44 24.00 -19.31
CA GLN A 106 -0.99 22.73 -19.77
C GLN A 106 -2.36 22.92 -20.44
N THR A 107 -2.52 22.39 -21.66
CA THR A 107 -3.83 22.43 -22.35
C THR A 107 -4.88 21.60 -21.63
N LEU A 108 -4.49 20.47 -21.04
CA LEU A 108 -5.32 19.61 -20.21
C LEU A 108 -4.54 19.24 -18.95
N PRO A 109 -5.21 18.98 -17.82
CA PRO A 109 -4.56 18.44 -16.63
C PRO A 109 -3.82 17.12 -16.92
N GLY A 110 -2.78 16.81 -16.13
CA GLY A 110 -2.00 15.57 -16.27
C GLY A 110 -2.85 14.29 -16.24
N ALA A 111 -3.89 14.29 -15.40
CA ALA A 111 -4.98 13.31 -15.41
C ALA A 111 -6.27 13.95 -14.90
N VAL A 112 -7.40 13.34 -15.22
CA VAL A 112 -8.70 13.70 -14.68
C VAL A 112 -9.28 12.47 -14.00
N VAL A 113 -9.50 12.53 -12.68
CA VAL A 113 -10.20 11.48 -11.95
C VAL A 113 -11.52 12.02 -11.42
N VAL A 114 -12.61 11.34 -11.74
CA VAL A 114 -13.97 11.72 -11.34
C VAL A 114 -14.68 10.54 -10.68
N ARG A 115 -15.67 10.85 -9.84
CA ARG A 115 -16.60 9.86 -9.31
C ARG A 115 -17.81 9.79 -10.24
N GLU A 116 -18.36 8.59 -10.41
CA GLU A 116 -19.62 8.41 -11.13
C GLU A 116 -20.74 9.28 -10.52
N HIS A 117 -21.71 9.66 -11.35
CA HIS A 117 -22.90 10.45 -10.93
C HIS A 117 -22.61 11.85 -10.35
N ARG A 118 -21.36 12.34 -10.39
CA ARG A 118 -21.03 13.71 -9.97
C ARG A 118 -20.69 14.58 -11.18
N SER A 119 -21.44 15.65 -11.37
CA SER A 119 -21.09 16.70 -12.33
C SER A 119 -19.73 17.30 -12.00
N ARG A 120 -18.81 17.27 -12.98
CA ARG A 120 -17.48 17.87 -12.85
C ARG A 120 -17.10 18.55 -14.16
N THR A 121 -16.37 19.65 -14.03
CA THR A 121 -15.79 20.36 -15.17
C THR A 121 -14.28 20.12 -15.23
N VAL A 122 -13.75 20.11 -16.44
CA VAL A 122 -12.31 20.01 -16.72
C VAL A 122 -11.84 21.32 -17.35
N PRO A 123 -10.80 21.97 -16.81
CA PRO A 123 -10.23 23.16 -17.44
C PRO A 123 -9.46 22.79 -18.70
N VAL A 124 -9.70 23.54 -19.77
CA VAL A 124 -8.95 23.49 -21.02
C VAL A 124 -8.31 24.86 -21.25
N HIS A 125 -6.98 24.89 -21.39
CA HIS A 125 -6.23 26.12 -21.63
C HIS A 125 -5.74 26.21 -23.08
N LEU A 126 -6.16 27.26 -23.77
CA LEU A 126 -5.81 27.56 -25.17
C LEU A 126 -5.62 29.07 -25.34
N PRO A 127 -4.92 29.54 -26.38
CA PRO A 127 -4.90 30.96 -26.70
C PRO A 127 -6.31 31.54 -26.78
N ALA A 128 -6.52 32.74 -26.25
CA ALA A 128 -7.83 33.36 -26.15
C ALA A 128 -8.52 33.45 -27.53
N GLY A 129 -9.82 33.13 -27.55
CA GLY A 129 -10.63 33.12 -28.77
C GLY A 129 -10.45 31.89 -29.68
N VAL A 130 -9.58 30.93 -29.34
CA VAL A 130 -9.43 29.68 -30.11
C VAL A 130 -10.58 28.72 -29.82
N HIS A 131 -11.16 28.15 -30.88
CA HIS A 131 -12.14 27.07 -30.80
C HIS A 131 -11.45 25.70 -30.76
N ALA A 132 -12.03 24.73 -30.06
CA ALA A 132 -11.53 23.37 -30.00
C ALA A 132 -12.63 22.33 -30.18
N ASP A 133 -12.28 21.21 -30.80
CA ASP A 133 -13.05 19.99 -30.79
C ASP A 133 -12.64 19.17 -29.56
N VAL A 134 -13.59 18.82 -28.71
CA VAL A 134 -13.34 18.09 -27.47
C VAL A 134 -14.13 16.79 -27.49
N ARG A 135 -13.46 15.67 -27.20
CA ARG A 135 -14.12 14.36 -27.16
C ARG A 135 -13.56 13.46 -26.08
N ILE A 136 -14.38 12.51 -25.66
CA ILE A 136 -13.99 11.39 -24.79
C ILE A 136 -13.92 10.12 -25.65
N VAL A 137 -12.81 9.41 -25.57
CA VAL A 137 -12.67 8.03 -26.05
C VAL A 137 -12.83 7.11 -24.84
N LEU A 138 -13.89 6.33 -24.80
CA LEU A 138 -14.18 5.40 -23.70
C LEU A 138 -13.23 4.19 -23.74
N GLU A 139 -13.19 3.42 -22.65
CA GLU A 139 -12.29 2.27 -22.50
C GLU A 139 -12.56 1.19 -23.56
N ASP A 140 -13.81 1.06 -24.00
CA ASP A 140 -14.25 0.14 -25.05
C ASP A 140 -13.95 0.62 -26.48
N GLY A 141 -13.39 1.83 -26.63
CA GLY A 141 -13.06 2.46 -27.91
C GLY A 141 -14.17 3.29 -28.54
N SER A 142 -15.37 3.33 -27.96
CA SER A 142 -16.45 4.23 -28.39
C SER A 142 -16.12 5.69 -28.07
N ARG A 143 -16.80 6.63 -28.74
CA ARG A 143 -16.48 8.07 -28.67
C ARG A 143 -17.70 8.89 -28.29
N ARG A 144 -17.49 9.93 -27.49
CA ARG A 144 -18.49 10.94 -27.12
C ARG A 144 -17.94 12.33 -27.38
N GLU A 145 -18.58 13.08 -28.25
CA GLU A 145 -18.22 14.48 -28.52
C GLU A 145 -18.79 15.38 -27.40
N LEU A 146 -18.05 16.42 -27.03
CA LEU A 146 -18.44 17.42 -26.02
C LEU A 146 -18.60 18.79 -26.68
N GLU A 147 -19.50 19.62 -26.14
CA GLU A 147 -19.79 20.95 -26.69
C GLU A 147 -18.71 21.99 -26.31
N TRP A 148 -18.41 22.91 -27.25
CA TRP A 148 -17.52 24.06 -27.06
C TRP A 148 -18.22 25.37 -27.50
N PRO A 149 -18.04 26.50 -26.77
CA PRO A 149 -17.50 26.65 -25.42
C PRO A 149 -18.59 26.32 -24.40
N ALA A 150 -18.33 25.42 -23.46
CA ALA A 150 -19.36 25.06 -22.48
C ALA A 150 -19.53 26.15 -21.39
N VAL A 151 -18.43 26.68 -20.83
CA VAL A 151 -18.43 27.84 -19.93
C VAL A 151 -17.11 28.63 -20.11
N PRO A 152 -17.15 29.89 -20.58
CA PRO A 152 -15.96 30.75 -20.64
C PRO A 152 -15.44 31.02 -19.22
N GLY A 153 -14.14 30.81 -19.00
CA GLY A 153 -13.46 31.11 -17.75
C GLY A 153 -12.56 32.34 -17.85
N GLU A 154 -11.57 32.41 -16.96
CA GLU A 154 -10.60 33.49 -16.88
C GLU A 154 -9.64 33.50 -18.08
N GLU A 155 -9.11 34.68 -18.41
CA GLU A 155 -7.99 34.85 -19.33
C GLU A 155 -6.78 35.37 -18.56
N LEU A 156 -5.59 34.88 -18.92
CA LEU A 156 -4.34 35.26 -18.28
C LEU A 156 -3.25 35.39 -19.35
N ASP A 157 -2.38 36.38 -19.20
CA ASP A 157 -1.15 36.46 -19.99
C ASP A 157 -0.17 35.40 -19.48
N VAL A 158 0.16 34.44 -20.34
CA VAL A 158 1.07 33.35 -20.08
C VAL A 158 2.21 33.47 -21.08
N ASP A 159 3.38 33.92 -20.61
CA ASP A 159 4.59 34.15 -21.42
C ASP A 159 4.36 35.00 -22.68
N GLY A 160 3.55 36.06 -22.58
CA GLY A 160 3.21 36.98 -23.68
C GLY A 160 2.09 36.47 -24.59
N THR A 161 1.44 35.36 -24.24
CA THR A 161 0.27 34.83 -24.94
C THR A 161 -0.96 34.90 -24.03
N LEU A 162 -1.96 35.70 -24.43
CA LEU A 162 -3.25 35.71 -23.75
C LEU A 162 -3.91 34.33 -23.90
N THR A 163 -4.00 33.60 -22.79
CA THR A 163 -4.51 32.23 -22.71
C THR A 163 -5.85 32.25 -21.99
N GLY A 164 -6.88 31.68 -22.61
CA GLY A 164 -8.20 31.51 -22.01
C GLY A 164 -8.36 30.12 -21.38
N ARG A 165 -8.99 30.08 -20.21
CA ARG A 165 -9.45 28.85 -19.54
C ARG A 165 -10.91 28.61 -19.89
N THR A 166 -11.23 27.49 -20.55
CA THR A 166 -12.62 27.06 -20.79
C THR A 166 -12.92 25.85 -19.92
N LEU A 167 -14.05 25.85 -19.20
CA LEU A 167 -14.45 24.73 -18.37
C LEU A 167 -15.38 23.81 -19.16
N ILE A 168 -14.97 22.55 -19.35
CA ILE A 168 -15.74 21.54 -20.10
C ILE A 168 -16.46 20.61 -19.12
N PRO A 169 -17.81 20.59 -19.07
CA PRO A 169 -18.56 19.66 -18.25
C PRO A 169 -18.43 18.24 -18.80
N LEU A 170 -18.18 17.29 -17.91
CA LEU A 170 -18.20 15.86 -18.24
C LEU A 170 -19.61 15.30 -18.10
N PRO A 171 -20.05 14.39 -18.99
CA PRO A 171 -21.33 13.69 -18.82
C PRO A 171 -21.37 12.89 -17.51
N GLU A 172 -22.51 12.91 -16.83
CA GLU A 172 -22.69 12.19 -15.54
C GLU A 172 -22.87 10.67 -15.70
N ASP A 173 -23.16 10.21 -16.92
CA ASP A 173 -23.44 8.82 -17.29
C ASP A 173 -22.23 8.10 -17.91
N LEU A 174 -21.01 8.61 -17.69
CA LEU A 174 -19.80 7.92 -18.13
C LEU A 174 -19.66 6.58 -17.37
N PRO A 175 -19.34 5.48 -18.06
CA PRO A 175 -19.13 4.19 -17.41
C PRO A 175 -17.88 4.23 -16.52
N LEU A 176 -17.81 3.35 -15.51
CA LEU A 176 -16.59 3.15 -14.75
C LEU A 176 -15.44 2.70 -15.66
N GLY A 177 -14.23 3.22 -15.42
CA GLY A 177 -13.05 2.74 -16.13
C GLY A 177 -12.07 3.81 -16.56
N TRP A 178 -11.23 3.42 -17.51
CA TRP A 178 -10.09 4.19 -18.01
C TRP A 178 -10.37 4.71 -19.42
N HIS A 179 -10.63 6.00 -19.53
CA HIS A 179 -10.96 6.70 -20.75
C HIS A 179 -9.86 7.69 -21.12
N ARG A 180 -10.05 8.40 -22.24
CA ARG A 180 -9.18 9.48 -22.68
C ARG A 180 -10.01 10.69 -23.06
N LEU A 181 -9.67 11.84 -22.49
CA LEU A 181 -10.20 13.13 -22.94
C LEU A 181 -9.21 13.71 -23.96
N GLU A 182 -9.70 14.10 -25.13
CA GLU A 182 -8.90 14.62 -26.24
C GLU A 182 -9.41 16.01 -26.64
N VAL A 183 -8.49 16.92 -26.87
CA VAL A 183 -8.74 18.30 -27.34
C VAL A 183 -7.93 18.53 -28.61
N THR A 184 -8.61 18.97 -29.68
CA THR A 184 -7.98 19.37 -30.94
C THR A 184 -8.33 20.81 -31.26
N ALA A 185 -7.32 21.66 -31.44
CA ALA A 185 -7.47 23.08 -31.77
C ALA A 185 -6.49 23.46 -32.88
N GLY A 186 -6.96 23.49 -34.14
CA GLY A 186 -6.10 23.69 -35.31
C GLY A 186 -5.06 22.57 -35.44
N GLN A 187 -3.77 22.91 -35.32
CA GLN A 187 -2.65 21.93 -35.32
C GLN A 187 -2.32 21.39 -33.92
N ARG A 188 -2.91 21.96 -32.86
CA ARG A 188 -2.64 21.53 -31.49
C ARG A 188 -3.53 20.33 -31.15
N GLN A 189 -2.92 19.25 -30.68
CA GLN A 189 -3.61 18.10 -30.13
C GLN A 189 -3.09 17.84 -28.72
N ALA A 190 -4.00 17.66 -27.78
CA ALA A 190 -3.71 17.28 -26.41
C ALA A 190 -4.65 16.15 -26.00
N GLY A 191 -4.16 15.24 -25.17
CA GLY A 191 -4.99 14.19 -24.60
C GLY A 191 -4.53 13.85 -23.20
N THR A 192 -5.49 13.55 -22.32
CA THR A 192 -5.23 13.15 -20.94
C THR A 192 -6.04 11.93 -20.56
N VAL A 193 -5.57 11.19 -19.56
CA VAL A 193 -6.32 10.06 -19.00
C VAL A 193 -7.52 10.61 -18.23
N LEU A 194 -8.69 10.03 -18.49
CA LEU A 194 -9.91 10.29 -17.74
C LEU A 194 -10.31 9.00 -17.01
N VAL A 195 -10.32 9.00 -15.69
CA VAL A 195 -10.72 7.86 -14.87
C VAL A 195 -12.06 8.15 -14.23
N VAL A 196 -13.03 7.25 -14.42
CA VAL A 196 -14.32 7.30 -13.73
C VAL A 196 -14.32 6.20 -12.67
N THR A 197 -14.45 6.61 -11.42
CA THR A 197 -14.34 5.78 -10.22
C THR A 197 -15.71 5.59 -9.58
N PRO A 198 -15.99 4.45 -8.93
CA PRO A 198 -17.30 4.24 -8.32
C PRO A 198 -17.45 5.16 -7.12
N GLU A 199 -18.69 5.59 -6.84
CA GLU A 199 -18.98 6.47 -5.70
C GLU A 199 -18.60 5.77 -4.39
N ARG A 200 -18.87 4.46 -4.31
CA ARG A 200 -18.56 3.59 -3.17
C ARG A 200 -18.29 2.15 -3.63
N LEU A 201 -17.39 1.43 -2.94
CA LEU A 201 -17.23 -0.01 -3.11
C LEU A 201 -18.50 -0.78 -2.75
N THR A 202 -19.02 -1.53 -3.73
CA THR A 202 -20.22 -2.38 -3.52
C THR A 202 -19.88 -3.72 -2.88
N THR A 203 -18.63 -4.19 -3.04
CA THR A 203 -18.11 -5.44 -2.45
C THR A 203 -18.17 -5.40 -0.93
N THR A 204 -17.76 -4.27 -0.33
CA THR A 204 -17.85 -4.04 1.11
C THR A 204 -19.30 -3.93 1.59
N ALA A 205 -20.20 -3.35 0.78
CA ALA A 205 -21.62 -3.24 1.13
C ALA A 205 -22.32 -4.61 1.22
N GLY A 206 -21.79 -5.65 0.55
CA GLY A 206 -22.25 -7.03 0.71
C GLY A 206 -22.07 -7.55 2.15
N LEU A 207 -20.97 -7.15 2.80
CA LEU A 207 -20.63 -7.53 4.17
C LEU A 207 -21.48 -6.82 5.24
N ASP A 208 -22.27 -5.80 4.86
CA ASP A 208 -23.15 -5.14 5.83
C ASP A 208 -24.22 -6.07 6.40
N ARG A 209 -24.48 -7.19 5.71
CA ARG A 209 -25.48 -8.21 6.07
C ARG A 209 -24.87 -9.48 6.67
N HIS A 210 -23.57 -9.71 6.48
CA HIS A 210 -22.86 -10.91 6.91
C HIS A 210 -21.47 -10.54 7.41
N ARG A 211 -21.17 -10.89 8.67
CA ARG A 211 -19.81 -10.77 9.21
C ARG A 211 -18.98 -11.95 8.71
N ALA A 212 -17.68 -11.76 8.60
CA ALA A 212 -16.74 -12.85 8.32
C ALA A 212 -15.57 -12.79 9.29
N TRP A 213 -15.10 -13.94 9.75
CA TRP A 213 -13.77 -14.04 10.36
C TRP A 213 -12.76 -14.59 9.35
N GLY A 214 -11.48 -14.37 9.60
CA GLY A 214 -10.41 -14.91 8.77
C GLY A 214 -9.09 -14.99 9.52
N LEU A 215 -8.19 -15.80 8.97
CA LEU A 215 -6.83 -15.93 9.50
C LEU A 215 -5.94 -14.81 8.94
N MET A 216 -4.99 -14.35 9.74
CA MET A 216 -3.89 -13.49 9.34
C MET A 216 -2.60 -14.29 9.52
N ALA A 217 -1.90 -14.56 8.41
CA ALA A 217 -0.73 -15.43 8.40
C ALA A 217 0.47 -14.76 7.72
N GLN A 218 1.63 -14.88 8.36
CA GLN A 218 2.90 -14.54 7.76
C GLN A 218 3.35 -15.76 6.95
N LEU A 219 3.01 -15.81 5.66
CA LEU A 219 3.07 -17.02 4.83
C LEU A 219 4.45 -17.69 4.89
N TYR A 220 5.53 -16.90 4.83
CA TYR A 220 6.89 -17.42 4.87
C TYR A 220 7.21 -18.24 6.13
N SER A 221 6.50 -18.02 7.26
CA SER A 221 6.73 -18.74 8.51
C SER A 221 5.90 -20.03 8.65
N VAL A 222 4.88 -20.22 7.80
CA VAL A 222 3.95 -21.35 7.83
C VAL A 222 4.46 -22.44 6.89
N ARG A 223 5.15 -23.46 7.43
CA ARG A 223 5.69 -24.57 6.63
C ARG A 223 4.78 -25.79 6.71
N SER A 224 4.66 -26.53 5.63
CA SER A 224 4.23 -27.93 5.62
C SER A 224 5.45 -28.85 5.55
N SER A 225 5.19 -30.15 5.63
CA SER A 225 6.15 -31.22 5.34
C SER A 225 6.74 -31.15 3.92
N ARG A 226 6.07 -30.44 2.99
CA ARG A 226 6.46 -30.27 1.59
C ARG A 226 7.17 -28.94 1.30
N SER A 227 7.18 -28.01 2.24
CA SER A 227 7.87 -26.72 2.06
C SER A 227 9.37 -26.92 1.94
N TRP A 228 10.04 -25.99 1.26
CA TRP A 228 11.50 -25.96 1.21
C TRP A 228 12.01 -24.99 2.29
N GLY A 229 11.74 -25.26 3.57
CA GLY A 229 12.18 -24.44 4.71
C GLY A 229 11.40 -23.13 4.92
N ILE A 230 10.71 -22.64 3.89
CA ILE A 230 9.87 -21.43 3.87
C ILE A 230 8.48 -21.79 3.34
N GLY A 231 7.43 -21.24 3.94
CA GLY A 231 6.06 -21.40 3.44
C GLY A 231 5.88 -20.79 2.05
N ASP A 232 5.16 -21.49 1.17
CA ASP A 232 5.03 -21.16 -0.25
C ASP A 232 3.55 -21.06 -0.70
N LEU A 233 3.30 -20.79 -1.99
CA LEU A 233 1.94 -20.62 -2.52
C LEU A 233 1.11 -21.91 -2.49
N GLY A 234 1.74 -23.09 -2.42
CA GLY A 234 1.05 -24.35 -2.14
C GLY A 234 0.57 -24.41 -0.69
N ASP A 235 1.41 -23.99 0.26
CA ASP A 235 1.02 -23.88 1.67
C ASP A 235 -0.11 -22.85 1.87
N LEU A 236 -0.11 -21.76 1.08
CA LEU A 236 -1.20 -20.78 1.08
C LEU A 236 -2.53 -21.42 0.67
N ALA A 237 -2.52 -22.21 -0.41
CA ALA A 237 -3.70 -22.92 -0.90
C ALA A 237 -4.22 -23.93 0.14
N ASP A 238 -3.32 -24.71 0.76
CA ASP A 238 -3.67 -25.71 1.77
C ASP A 238 -4.21 -25.05 3.06
N LEU A 239 -3.63 -23.94 3.50
CA LEU A 239 -4.09 -23.20 4.68
C LEU A 239 -5.48 -22.59 4.45
N ALA A 240 -5.72 -22.03 3.26
CA ALA A 240 -7.03 -21.52 2.88
C ALA A 240 -8.07 -22.64 2.81
N ALA A 241 -7.73 -23.79 2.21
CA ALA A 241 -8.62 -24.94 2.14
C ALA A 241 -8.98 -25.49 3.53
N LEU A 242 -7.99 -25.61 4.43
CA LEU A 242 -8.20 -26.05 5.80
C LEU A 242 -9.10 -25.10 6.58
N SER A 243 -8.76 -23.82 6.62
CA SER A 243 -9.46 -22.83 7.44
C SER A 243 -10.88 -22.55 6.93
N GLY A 244 -11.06 -22.42 5.61
CA GLY A 244 -12.37 -22.23 4.99
C GLY A 244 -13.24 -23.48 5.13
N GLY A 245 -12.73 -24.63 4.69
CA GLY A 245 -13.53 -25.85 4.57
C GLY A 245 -13.90 -26.49 5.91
N ARG A 246 -13.02 -26.39 6.93
CA ARG A 246 -13.26 -27.01 8.24
C ARG A 246 -13.85 -26.04 9.27
N HIS A 247 -13.44 -24.78 9.24
CA HIS A 247 -13.81 -23.80 10.27
C HIS A 247 -14.63 -22.63 9.73
N GLY A 248 -14.97 -22.59 8.44
CA GLY A 248 -15.82 -21.54 7.88
C GLY A 248 -15.18 -20.16 7.87
N ALA A 249 -13.84 -20.07 7.89
CA ALA A 249 -13.15 -18.80 7.68
C ALA A 249 -13.58 -18.19 6.33
N GLY A 250 -13.89 -16.90 6.30
CA GLY A 250 -14.31 -16.19 5.09
C GLY A 250 -13.14 -15.59 4.30
N PHE A 251 -11.97 -15.43 4.92
CA PHE A 251 -10.76 -14.92 4.28
C PHE A 251 -9.46 -15.42 4.92
N LEU A 252 -8.36 -15.26 4.18
CA LEU A 252 -6.98 -15.44 4.65
C LEU A 252 -6.13 -14.24 4.21
N LEU A 253 -5.75 -13.40 5.17
CA LEU A 253 -4.85 -12.27 4.96
C LEU A 253 -3.39 -12.72 5.07
N THR A 254 -2.58 -12.40 4.07
CA THR A 254 -1.14 -12.69 4.06
C THR A 254 -0.30 -11.44 4.28
N ASN A 255 0.97 -11.61 4.63
CA ASN A 255 1.97 -10.55 4.43
C ASN A 255 2.07 -10.14 2.95
N PRO A 256 2.72 -9.01 2.64
CA PRO A 256 3.01 -8.65 1.26
C PRO A 256 3.86 -9.72 0.57
N LEU A 257 3.45 -10.14 -0.63
CA LEU A 257 4.11 -11.18 -1.43
C LEU A 257 4.96 -10.59 -2.57
N HIS A 258 5.24 -9.30 -2.49
CA HIS A 258 5.99 -8.50 -3.46
C HIS A 258 7.39 -9.06 -3.72
N ALA A 259 7.84 -8.96 -4.98
CA ALA A 259 9.17 -9.40 -5.37
C ALA A 259 10.26 -8.60 -4.65
N ALA A 260 11.32 -9.30 -4.25
CA ALA A 260 12.55 -8.73 -3.71
C ALA A 260 13.69 -8.90 -4.74
N GLU A 261 14.94 -9.04 -4.31
CA GLU A 261 16.09 -9.28 -5.18
C GLU A 261 15.88 -10.54 -6.04
N PRO A 262 16.36 -10.54 -7.30
CA PRO A 262 16.16 -11.66 -8.22
C PRO A 262 17.01 -12.88 -7.88
N VAL A 263 18.05 -12.71 -7.06
CA VAL A 263 18.94 -13.74 -6.53
C VAL A 263 19.32 -13.39 -5.09
N PRO A 264 19.71 -14.37 -4.25
CA PRO A 264 20.23 -14.10 -2.92
C PRO A 264 21.48 -13.19 -2.91
N PRO A 265 21.70 -12.39 -1.84
CA PRO A 265 20.85 -12.28 -0.65
C PRO A 265 19.54 -11.53 -0.93
N VAL A 266 18.44 -11.97 -0.31
CA VAL A 266 17.13 -11.33 -0.43
C VAL A 266 16.72 -10.61 0.85
N GLU A 267 16.09 -9.45 0.70
CA GLU A 267 15.47 -8.68 1.78
C GLU A 267 14.46 -9.56 2.56
N PRO A 268 14.64 -9.74 3.88
CA PRO A 268 13.67 -10.45 4.71
C PRO A 268 12.33 -9.72 4.83
N SER A 269 12.34 -8.39 4.89
CA SER A 269 11.15 -7.56 5.09
C SER A 269 10.23 -7.57 3.87
N PRO A 270 8.97 -8.02 3.99
CA PRO A 270 8.00 -7.89 2.91
C PRO A 270 7.56 -6.44 2.67
N TYR A 271 7.93 -5.50 3.56
CA TYR A 271 7.58 -4.08 3.48
C TYR A 271 8.66 -3.21 2.81
N LEU A 272 9.78 -3.80 2.40
CA LEU A 272 10.81 -3.13 1.59
C LEU A 272 11.12 -3.90 0.28
N PRO A 273 10.12 -4.19 -0.56
CA PRO A 273 10.31 -4.99 -1.77
C PRO A 273 11.02 -4.21 -2.89
N THR A 274 11.52 -4.91 -3.91
CA THR A 274 12.10 -4.28 -5.10
C THR A 274 11.04 -3.65 -6.01
N THR A 275 9.82 -4.17 -5.97
CA THR A 275 8.66 -3.69 -6.72
C THR A 275 7.39 -4.05 -5.97
N ARG A 276 6.35 -3.22 -6.07
CA ARG A 276 5.01 -3.56 -5.53
C ARG A 276 4.09 -4.17 -6.57
N ARG A 277 4.52 -4.28 -7.83
CA ARG A 277 3.68 -4.84 -8.91
C ARG A 277 3.82 -6.35 -9.04
N PHE A 278 5.03 -6.88 -8.92
CA PHE A 278 5.35 -8.28 -9.22
C PHE A 278 5.57 -9.10 -7.95
N PHE A 279 5.45 -10.42 -8.04
CA PHE A 279 5.45 -11.34 -6.89
C PHE A 279 6.79 -12.05 -6.69
N ASN A 280 7.15 -12.36 -5.45
CA ASN A 280 8.43 -12.99 -5.12
C ASN A 280 8.48 -14.48 -5.52
N PRO A 281 9.38 -14.88 -6.45
CA PRO A 281 9.50 -16.27 -6.86
C PRO A 281 9.96 -17.22 -5.75
N LEU A 282 10.43 -16.71 -4.60
CA LEU A 282 10.67 -17.51 -3.38
C LEU A 282 9.44 -18.33 -2.97
N TYR A 283 8.24 -17.81 -3.19
CA TYR A 283 7.00 -18.47 -2.82
C TYR A 283 6.52 -19.52 -3.85
N ILE A 284 7.25 -19.77 -4.94
CA ILE A 284 6.86 -20.83 -5.88
C ILE A 284 7.03 -22.21 -5.22
N ARG A 285 6.00 -23.05 -5.30
CA ARG A 285 6.11 -24.50 -5.07
C ARG A 285 6.60 -25.17 -6.36
N VAL A 286 7.85 -25.64 -6.35
CA VAL A 286 8.56 -26.13 -7.54
C VAL A 286 7.84 -27.34 -8.16
N GLU A 287 7.36 -28.24 -7.31
CA GLU A 287 6.74 -29.51 -7.68
C GLU A 287 5.35 -29.34 -8.31
N ASP A 288 4.70 -28.20 -8.09
CA ASP A 288 3.36 -27.92 -8.62
C ASP A 288 3.40 -27.34 -10.05
N ILE A 289 4.59 -27.08 -10.60
CA ILE A 289 4.75 -26.64 -11.98
C ILE A 289 4.51 -27.83 -12.91
N PRO A 290 3.58 -27.78 -13.89
CA PRO A 290 3.29 -28.92 -14.76
C PRO A 290 4.52 -29.50 -15.47
N GLU A 291 5.46 -28.63 -15.87
CA GLU A 291 6.70 -29.02 -16.54
C GLU A 291 7.67 -29.81 -15.65
N TYR A 292 7.55 -29.75 -14.31
CA TYR A 292 8.32 -30.58 -13.36
C TYR A 292 8.17 -32.08 -13.66
N GLY A 293 6.95 -32.52 -14.01
CA GLY A 293 6.65 -33.92 -14.31
C GLY A 293 7.36 -34.47 -15.56
N TYR A 294 7.93 -33.60 -16.39
CA TYR A 294 8.62 -33.95 -17.64
C TYR A 294 10.14 -33.78 -17.56
N LEU A 295 10.69 -33.49 -16.36
CA LEU A 295 12.13 -33.44 -16.15
C LEU A 295 12.79 -34.79 -16.48
N PRO A 296 13.97 -34.79 -17.14
CA PRO A 296 14.79 -36.00 -17.26
C PRO A 296 15.12 -36.59 -15.88
N GLY A 297 15.25 -37.91 -15.79
CA GLY A 297 15.41 -38.59 -14.50
C GLY A 297 16.57 -38.07 -13.63
N ALA A 298 17.69 -37.67 -14.24
CA ALA A 298 18.82 -37.09 -13.51
C ALA A 298 18.49 -35.70 -12.93
N ASP A 299 17.83 -34.83 -13.70
CA ASP A 299 17.44 -33.50 -13.22
C ASP A 299 16.31 -33.56 -12.21
N ARG A 300 15.34 -34.47 -12.41
CA ARG A 300 14.30 -34.76 -11.42
C ARG A 300 14.91 -35.20 -10.07
N ALA A 301 15.87 -36.11 -10.09
CA ALA A 301 16.56 -36.56 -8.88
C ALA A 301 17.32 -35.41 -8.18
N ARG A 302 17.88 -34.46 -8.94
CA ARG A 302 18.52 -33.25 -8.37
C ARG A 302 17.52 -32.36 -7.66
N VAL A 303 16.34 -32.14 -8.25
CA VAL A 303 15.26 -31.36 -7.61
C VAL A 303 14.73 -32.07 -6.36
N GLU A 304 14.50 -33.39 -6.43
CA GLU A 304 14.04 -34.19 -5.28
C GLU A 304 15.07 -34.26 -4.14
N GLU A 305 16.36 -34.29 -4.45
CA GLU A 305 17.42 -34.16 -3.43
C GLU A 305 17.41 -32.77 -2.81
N ALA A 306 17.34 -31.71 -3.62
CA ALA A 306 17.26 -30.33 -3.13
C ALA A 306 16.07 -30.14 -2.16
N ALA A 307 14.87 -30.61 -2.53
CA ALA A 307 13.70 -30.60 -1.65
C ALA A 307 13.97 -31.32 -0.31
N ARG A 308 14.55 -32.53 -0.36
CA ARG A 308 14.86 -33.33 0.84
C ARG A 308 15.82 -32.62 1.80
N THR A 309 16.75 -31.79 1.30
CA THR A 309 17.67 -31.05 2.19
C THR A 309 16.98 -30.10 3.15
N PHE A 310 15.77 -29.61 2.81
CA PHE A 310 15.00 -28.69 3.65
C PHE A 310 14.02 -29.37 4.61
N GLY A 311 13.84 -30.69 4.53
CA GLY A 311 12.90 -31.40 5.40
C GLY A 311 13.17 -31.18 6.89
N ALA A 312 14.44 -31.15 7.31
CA ALA A 312 14.82 -30.85 8.69
C ALA A 312 14.55 -29.37 9.07
N ALA A 313 14.73 -28.44 8.13
CA ALA A 313 14.49 -27.01 8.35
C ALA A 313 12.99 -26.71 8.61
N ASN A 314 12.08 -27.49 8.01
CA ASN A 314 10.64 -27.36 8.28
C ASN A 314 10.32 -27.59 9.76
N HIS A 315 10.99 -28.55 10.41
CA HIS A 315 10.77 -28.86 11.83
C HIS A 315 11.62 -28.03 12.80
N SER A 316 12.49 -27.14 12.28
CA SER A 316 13.36 -26.31 13.11
C SER A 316 12.63 -25.09 13.68
N ALA A 317 12.98 -24.69 14.90
CA ALA A 317 12.55 -23.43 15.49
C ALA A 317 13.55 -22.28 15.27
N GLU A 318 14.67 -22.56 14.60
CA GLU A 318 15.70 -21.59 14.26
C GLU A 318 15.23 -20.60 13.18
N LYS A 319 15.95 -19.48 13.06
CA LYS A 319 15.63 -18.44 12.08
C LYS A 319 15.56 -19.00 10.66
N LEU A 320 14.56 -18.53 9.92
CA LEU A 320 14.32 -18.93 8.54
C LEU A 320 15.47 -18.49 7.61
N ASP A 321 15.96 -19.42 6.79
CA ASP A 321 16.99 -19.14 5.78
C ASP A 321 16.37 -18.98 4.38
N ARG A 322 16.00 -17.74 4.07
CA ARG A 322 15.44 -17.36 2.76
C ARG A 322 16.46 -17.51 1.64
N ASN A 323 17.74 -17.26 1.91
CA ASN A 323 18.80 -17.25 0.90
C ASN A 323 19.09 -18.66 0.40
N ALA A 324 19.28 -19.62 1.32
CA ALA A 324 19.48 -21.02 0.96
C ALA A 324 18.28 -21.58 0.21
N THR A 325 17.07 -21.29 0.71
CA THR A 325 15.81 -21.71 0.07
C THR A 325 15.70 -21.16 -1.35
N TYR A 326 15.90 -19.86 -1.53
CA TYR A 326 15.72 -19.24 -2.82
C TYR A 326 16.77 -19.68 -3.84
N ALA A 327 18.04 -19.81 -3.42
CA ALA A 327 19.10 -20.35 -4.27
C ALA A 327 18.76 -21.77 -4.78
N ALA A 328 18.28 -22.64 -3.90
CA ALA A 328 17.89 -24.00 -4.27
C ALA A 328 16.68 -24.01 -5.22
N LYS A 329 15.64 -23.20 -4.93
CA LYS A 329 14.48 -23.08 -5.82
C LYS A 329 14.86 -22.54 -7.18
N LEU A 330 15.67 -21.48 -7.27
CA LEU A 330 16.14 -20.93 -8.56
C LEU A 330 16.88 -21.99 -9.39
N ALA A 331 17.77 -22.76 -8.77
CA ALA A 331 18.47 -23.84 -9.46
C ALA A 331 17.52 -24.92 -10.01
N ALA A 332 16.45 -25.27 -9.26
CA ALA A 332 15.43 -26.20 -9.75
C ALA A 332 14.55 -25.58 -10.85
N LEU A 333 14.18 -24.31 -10.69
CA LEU A 333 13.36 -23.55 -11.64
C LEU A 333 14.05 -23.39 -13.00
N GLU A 334 15.38 -23.22 -13.03
CA GLU A 334 16.16 -23.21 -14.27
C GLU A 334 16.06 -24.54 -15.03
N LEU A 335 16.12 -25.68 -14.32
CA LEU A 335 15.94 -27.00 -14.93
C LEU A 335 14.54 -27.17 -15.51
N ILE A 336 13.51 -26.71 -14.79
CA ILE A 336 12.11 -26.78 -15.23
C ILE A 336 11.86 -25.84 -16.42
N PHE A 337 12.43 -24.63 -16.42
CA PHE A 337 12.27 -23.69 -17.52
C PHE A 337 12.80 -24.23 -18.86
N ALA A 338 13.86 -25.05 -18.81
CA ALA A 338 14.44 -25.71 -19.97
C ALA A 338 13.56 -26.83 -20.56
N VAL A 339 12.58 -27.33 -19.81
CA VAL A 339 11.62 -28.33 -20.30
C VAL A 339 10.70 -27.69 -21.35
N PRO A 340 10.56 -28.29 -22.55
CA PRO A 340 9.63 -27.79 -23.56
C PRO A 340 8.19 -27.78 -23.06
N ARG A 341 7.57 -26.60 -23.06
CA ARG A 341 6.13 -26.43 -22.78
C ARG A 341 5.29 -26.99 -23.92
N SER A 342 4.11 -27.51 -23.60
CA SER A 342 3.11 -27.84 -24.62
C SER A 342 2.66 -26.59 -25.39
N ILE A 343 2.05 -26.77 -26.57
CA ILE A 343 1.56 -25.65 -27.38
C ILE A 343 0.60 -24.76 -26.56
N ALA A 344 -0.33 -25.36 -25.80
CA ALA A 344 -1.29 -24.62 -24.99
C ALA A 344 -0.60 -23.82 -23.86
N ARG A 345 0.35 -24.45 -23.15
CA ARG A 345 1.13 -23.80 -22.08
C ARG A 345 1.97 -22.66 -22.62
N GLN A 346 2.60 -22.84 -23.79
CA GLN A 346 3.36 -21.76 -24.43
C GLN A 346 2.45 -20.58 -24.80
N GLN A 347 1.26 -20.82 -25.35
CA GLN A 347 0.31 -19.74 -25.66
C GLN A 347 -0.21 -19.01 -24.42
N GLN A 348 -0.42 -19.72 -23.30
CA GLN A 348 -0.76 -19.10 -22.01
C GLN A 348 0.35 -18.17 -21.53
N PHE A 349 1.61 -18.61 -21.61
CA PHE A 349 2.75 -17.78 -21.25
C PHE A 349 2.87 -16.53 -22.14
N GLU A 350 2.76 -16.67 -23.46
CA GLU A 350 2.78 -15.50 -24.37
C GLU A 350 1.62 -14.53 -24.10
N ARG A 351 0.43 -15.07 -23.77
CA ARG A 351 -0.72 -14.26 -23.40
C ARG A 351 -0.46 -13.47 -22.12
N PHE A 352 0.11 -14.10 -21.10
CA PHE A 352 0.52 -13.43 -19.86
C PHE A 352 1.52 -12.30 -20.15
N CYS A 353 2.58 -12.57 -20.93
CA CYS A 353 3.56 -11.53 -21.30
C CYS A 353 2.93 -10.36 -22.08
N THR A 354 1.95 -10.65 -22.94
CA THR A 354 1.23 -9.61 -23.68
C THR A 354 0.35 -8.77 -22.76
N LEU A 355 -0.33 -9.39 -21.80
CA LEU A 355 -1.20 -8.71 -20.84
C LEU A 355 -0.42 -7.81 -19.88
N GLU A 356 0.73 -8.28 -19.38
CA GLU A 356 1.56 -7.48 -18.47
C GLU A 356 2.39 -6.39 -19.18
N GLY A 357 2.68 -6.60 -20.46
CA GLY A 357 3.25 -5.61 -21.34
C GLY A 357 4.64 -5.12 -20.92
N LYS A 358 4.91 -3.82 -21.17
CA LYS A 358 6.23 -3.21 -20.97
C LYS A 358 6.70 -3.28 -19.51
N GLY A 359 5.81 -3.17 -18.53
CA GLY A 359 6.18 -3.23 -17.11
C GLY A 359 6.87 -4.56 -16.74
N LEU A 360 6.34 -5.69 -17.23
CA LEU A 360 6.96 -7.00 -17.01
C LEU A 360 8.26 -7.15 -17.80
N GLN A 361 8.31 -6.62 -19.02
CA GLN A 361 9.54 -6.66 -19.83
C GLN A 361 10.69 -5.90 -19.15
N ASP A 362 10.40 -4.72 -18.59
CA ASP A 362 11.41 -3.91 -17.91
C ASP A 362 11.78 -4.50 -16.53
N PHE A 363 10.83 -5.05 -15.77
CA PHE A 363 11.12 -5.77 -14.54
C PHE A 363 12.03 -6.98 -14.79
N ALA A 364 11.70 -7.81 -15.77
CA ALA A 364 12.52 -8.96 -16.11
C ALA A 364 13.90 -8.59 -16.69
N LEU A 365 14.01 -7.44 -17.34
CA LEU A 365 15.30 -6.89 -17.76
C LEU A 365 16.11 -6.42 -16.56
N TRP A 366 15.49 -5.72 -15.61
CA TRP A 366 16.13 -5.33 -14.36
C TRP A 366 16.67 -6.57 -13.62
N CYS A 367 15.87 -7.61 -13.46
CA CYS A 367 16.30 -8.84 -12.81
C CYS A 367 17.54 -9.45 -13.49
N ALA A 368 17.53 -9.54 -14.83
CA ALA A 368 18.65 -10.08 -15.60
C ALA A 368 19.92 -9.21 -15.50
N LEU A 369 19.78 -7.89 -15.40
CA LEU A 369 20.88 -6.95 -15.21
C LEU A 369 21.46 -7.04 -13.78
N SER A 370 20.61 -7.06 -12.76
CA SER A 370 21.00 -7.10 -11.35
C SER A 370 21.76 -8.39 -10.98
N GLU A 371 21.56 -9.48 -11.71
CA GLU A 371 22.38 -10.69 -11.56
C GLU A 371 23.83 -10.55 -12.05
N LYS A 372 24.09 -9.60 -12.94
CA LYS A 372 25.39 -9.42 -13.61
C LYS A 372 26.14 -8.19 -13.14
N VAL A 373 25.41 -7.13 -12.82
CA VAL A 373 25.96 -5.84 -12.43
C VAL A 373 25.53 -5.55 -11.00
N PRO A 374 26.41 -5.82 -10.01
CA PRO A 374 26.18 -5.40 -8.64
C PRO A 374 25.93 -3.90 -8.53
N ALA A 375 25.18 -3.49 -7.51
CA ALA A 375 24.82 -2.08 -7.31
C ALA A 375 26.04 -1.17 -7.06
N ASP A 376 27.15 -1.71 -6.56
CA ASP A 376 28.41 -1.01 -6.28
C ASP A 376 29.38 -0.97 -7.49
N ASP A 377 29.05 -1.66 -8.59
CA ASP A 377 29.84 -1.62 -9.82
C ASP A 377 29.74 -0.22 -10.46
N PRO A 378 30.85 0.43 -10.87
CA PRO A 378 30.81 1.67 -11.64
C PRO A 378 29.93 1.61 -12.91
N GLN A 379 29.77 0.43 -13.50
CA GLN A 379 28.88 0.18 -14.64
C GLN A 379 27.40 0.39 -14.31
N SER A 380 27.00 0.34 -13.03
CA SER A 380 25.64 0.66 -12.56
C SER A 380 25.17 2.04 -13.04
N GLN A 381 26.08 3.01 -13.17
CA GLN A 381 25.77 4.35 -13.67
C GLN A 381 25.35 4.36 -15.15
N GLN A 382 25.87 3.42 -15.96
CA GLN A 382 25.52 3.28 -17.37
C GLN A 382 24.15 2.60 -17.57
N ILE A 383 23.64 1.94 -16.53
CA ILE A 383 22.34 1.25 -16.52
C ILE A 383 21.35 1.91 -15.58
N ALA A 384 21.35 3.24 -15.47
CA ALA A 384 20.57 3.97 -14.48
C ALA A 384 19.03 3.99 -14.73
N SER A 385 18.57 3.55 -15.90
CA SER A 385 17.14 3.41 -16.25
C SER A 385 16.93 2.43 -17.43
N PRO A 386 15.69 1.94 -17.69
CA PRO A 386 15.38 1.08 -18.84
C PRO A 386 15.71 1.71 -20.21
N ASP A 387 15.76 3.05 -20.25
CA ASP A 387 16.00 3.86 -21.44
C ASP A 387 17.42 4.44 -21.47
N SER A 388 18.33 3.95 -20.64
CA SER A 388 19.75 4.33 -20.74
C SER A 388 20.34 3.80 -22.05
N GLU A 389 21.27 4.54 -22.65
CA GLU A 389 21.84 4.20 -23.97
C GLU A 389 22.45 2.80 -23.99
N TRP A 390 23.29 2.49 -22.98
CA TRP A 390 23.89 1.18 -22.83
C TRP A 390 22.84 0.06 -22.75
N VAL A 391 21.77 0.26 -21.97
CA VAL A 391 20.68 -0.71 -21.81
C VAL A 391 19.97 -0.97 -23.14
N ARG A 392 19.73 0.08 -23.94
CA ARG A 392 19.11 -0.08 -25.26
C ARG A 392 19.99 -0.89 -26.21
N GLU A 393 21.30 -0.62 -26.24
CA GLU A 393 22.26 -1.32 -27.11
C GLU A 393 22.46 -2.79 -26.72
N HIS A 394 22.44 -3.09 -25.42
CA HIS A 394 22.75 -4.41 -24.89
C HIS A 394 21.51 -5.24 -24.53
N ARG A 395 20.28 -4.71 -24.67
CA ARG A 395 19.02 -5.40 -24.34
C ARG A 395 18.93 -6.80 -24.95
N SER A 396 19.40 -6.97 -26.18
CA SER A 396 19.37 -8.25 -26.89
C SER A 396 20.17 -9.35 -26.18
N ALA A 397 21.27 -9.01 -25.51
CA ALA A 397 22.12 -9.94 -24.77
C ALA A 397 21.43 -10.53 -23.53
N PHE A 398 20.40 -9.86 -23.00
CA PHE A 398 19.67 -10.29 -21.81
C PHE A 398 18.34 -11.00 -22.13
N THR A 399 17.97 -11.14 -23.41
CA THR A 399 16.66 -11.63 -23.85
C THR A 399 16.26 -12.96 -23.21
N GLU A 400 17.15 -13.96 -23.23
CA GLU A 400 16.86 -15.29 -22.70
C GLU A 400 16.68 -15.25 -21.17
N ARG A 401 17.56 -14.53 -20.47
CA ARG A 401 17.49 -14.41 -19.01
C ARG A 401 16.27 -13.61 -18.56
N SER A 402 15.93 -12.52 -19.27
CA SER A 402 14.68 -11.81 -19.03
C SER A 402 13.48 -12.72 -19.27
N ARG A 403 13.52 -13.58 -20.30
CA ARG A 403 12.42 -14.53 -20.55
C ARG A 403 12.22 -15.53 -19.41
N PHE A 404 13.30 -15.95 -18.73
CA PHE A 404 13.21 -16.75 -17.51
C PHE A 404 12.48 -15.98 -16.39
N HIS A 405 12.84 -14.72 -16.14
CA HIS A 405 12.17 -13.89 -15.12
C HIS A 405 10.71 -13.59 -15.45
N GLN A 406 10.36 -13.40 -16.73
CA GLN A 406 8.96 -13.31 -17.17
C GLN A 406 8.19 -14.60 -16.86
N TRP A 407 8.83 -15.75 -17.10
CA TRP A 407 8.25 -17.06 -16.80
C TRP A 407 8.05 -17.26 -15.30
N LEU A 408 9.00 -16.83 -14.45
CA LEU A 408 8.81 -16.88 -12.99
C LEU A 408 7.56 -16.12 -12.54
N GLN A 409 7.34 -14.91 -13.07
CA GLN A 409 6.13 -14.13 -12.76
C GLN A 409 4.85 -14.81 -13.25
N TRP A 410 4.90 -15.48 -14.39
CA TRP A 410 3.77 -16.28 -14.87
C TRP A 410 3.48 -17.47 -13.95
N ILE A 411 4.51 -18.17 -13.46
CA ILE A 411 4.31 -19.27 -12.50
C ILE A 411 3.73 -18.75 -11.18
N CYS A 412 4.18 -17.61 -10.66
CA CYS A 412 3.57 -16.95 -9.50
C CYS A 412 2.08 -16.65 -9.75
N ASP A 413 1.74 -16.04 -10.89
CA ASP A 413 0.36 -15.72 -11.29
C ASP A 413 -0.54 -16.96 -11.25
N GLN A 414 -0.08 -18.10 -11.79
CA GLN A 414 -0.85 -19.34 -11.78
C GLN A 414 -1.01 -19.98 -10.40
N GLN A 415 0.02 -19.93 -9.56
CA GLN A 415 -0.07 -20.49 -8.20
C GLN A 415 -0.92 -19.60 -7.29
N LEU A 416 -0.94 -18.29 -7.50
CA LEU A 416 -1.87 -17.37 -6.84
C LEU A 416 -3.32 -17.60 -7.29
N GLU A 417 -3.56 -17.81 -8.59
CA GLU A 417 -4.87 -18.24 -9.10
C GLU A 417 -5.34 -19.53 -8.41
N THR A 418 -4.42 -20.49 -8.26
CA THR A 418 -4.70 -21.77 -7.58
C THR A 418 -5.05 -21.57 -6.11
N ALA A 419 -4.30 -20.74 -5.38
CA ALA A 419 -4.57 -20.44 -3.97
C ALA A 419 -5.92 -19.75 -3.78
N GLN A 420 -6.25 -18.76 -4.62
CA GLN A 420 -7.56 -18.10 -4.57
C GLN A 420 -8.69 -19.05 -4.96
N SER A 421 -8.49 -19.90 -5.96
CA SER A 421 -9.47 -20.93 -6.34
C SER A 421 -9.72 -21.93 -5.22
N ALA A 422 -8.67 -22.38 -4.53
CA ALA A 422 -8.76 -23.27 -3.36
C ALA A 422 -9.55 -22.60 -2.22
N ALA A 423 -9.23 -21.34 -1.90
CA ALA A 423 -9.96 -20.54 -0.92
C ALA A 423 -11.46 -20.46 -1.23
N ARG A 424 -11.80 -20.06 -2.47
CA ARG A 424 -13.20 -19.96 -2.93
C ARG A 424 -13.92 -21.31 -2.90
N SER A 425 -13.27 -22.37 -3.35
CA SER A 425 -13.83 -23.72 -3.39
C SER A 425 -14.05 -24.30 -1.98
N ALA A 426 -13.27 -23.86 -1.00
CA ALA A 426 -13.43 -24.21 0.40
C ALA A 426 -14.54 -23.41 1.12
N GLY A 427 -15.23 -22.50 0.42
CA GLY A 427 -16.36 -21.75 0.95
C GLY A 427 -16.05 -20.32 1.38
N MET A 428 -14.82 -19.82 1.16
CA MET A 428 -14.46 -18.44 1.52
C MET A 428 -15.21 -17.41 0.64
N GLU A 429 -16.01 -16.53 1.26
CA GLU A 429 -16.73 -15.45 0.57
C GLU A 429 -15.80 -14.37 0.03
N ILE A 430 -14.64 -14.16 0.65
CA ILE A 430 -13.62 -13.21 0.20
C ILE A 430 -12.49 -14.02 -0.44
N GLY A 431 -11.88 -14.92 0.32
CA GLY A 431 -10.72 -15.70 -0.10
C GLY A 431 -9.41 -15.05 0.35
N ILE A 432 -8.41 -15.05 -0.52
CA ILE A 432 -7.09 -14.48 -0.21
C ILE A 432 -7.17 -12.95 -0.16
N VAL A 433 -6.66 -12.36 0.91
CA VAL A 433 -6.47 -10.91 1.04
C VAL A 433 -4.98 -10.63 0.98
N HIS A 434 -4.54 -9.90 -0.04
CA HIS A 434 -3.14 -9.49 -0.16
C HIS A 434 -2.87 -8.23 0.64
N ASP A 435 -1.65 -8.09 1.14
CA ASP A 435 -1.19 -6.87 1.79
C ASP A 435 -0.28 -6.07 0.84
N LEU A 436 -0.54 -4.77 0.73
CA LEU A 436 0.19 -3.83 -0.13
C LEU A 436 1.09 -2.95 0.73
N ALA A 437 2.40 -3.16 0.62
CA ALA A 437 3.40 -2.33 1.26
C ALA A 437 3.34 -0.87 0.81
N VAL A 438 3.84 0.04 1.66
CA VAL A 438 3.84 1.49 1.41
C VAL A 438 4.69 1.89 0.21
N GLY A 439 5.89 1.30 0.09
CA GLY A 439 6.88 1.70 -0.90
C GLY A 439 7.79 0.56 -1.35
N VAL A 440 8.95 0.91 -1.88
CA VAL A 440 9.93 0.00 -2.47
C VAL A 440 11.34 0.33 -1.99
N HIS A 441 12.26 -0.62 -2.10
CA HIS A 441 13.68 -0.40 -1.86
C HIS A 441 14.23 0.67 -2.81
N PRO A 442 15.05 1.64 -2.34
CA PRO A 442 15.54 2.76 -3.16
C PRO A 442 16.47 2.35 -4.31
N ALA A 443 17.07 1.16 -4.24
CA ALA A 443 17.85 0.56 -5.33
C ALA A 443 17.09 -0.56 -6.08
N GLY A 444 15.78 -0.70 -5.84
CA GLY A 444 14.96 -1.75 -6.41
C GLY A 444 14.52 -1.51 -7.86
N ALA A 445 13.78 -2.48 -8.41
CA ALA A 445 13.27 -2.47 -9.76
C ALA A 445 12.34 -1.28 -10.00
N ASP A 446 11.39 -1.00 -9.11
CA ASP A 446 10.49 0.14 -9.29
C ASP A 446 11.22 1.47 -9.15
N ALA A 447 12.24 1.57 -8.29
CA ALA A 447 13.09 2.77 -8.23
C ALA A 447 13.86 3.01 -9.55
N TRP A 448 14.17 1.94 -10.28
CA TRP A 448 14.80 1.97 -11.60
C TRP A 448 13.82 2.27 -12.75
N ILE A 449 12.70 1.54 -12.81
CA ILE A 449 11.69 1.62 -13.88
C ILE A 449 10.86 2.90 -13.74
N LEU A 450 10.42 3.21 -12.53
CA LEU A 450 9.47 4.27 -12.21
C LEU A 450 10.18 5.55 -11.72
N ARG A 451 11.50 5.64 -11.88
CA ARG A 451 12.30 6.83 -11.59
C ARG A 451 11.66 8.15 -12.07
N PRO A 452 11.06 8.23 -13.28
CA PRO A 452 10.43 9.47 -13.74
C PRO A 452 9.26 9.95 -12.89
N VAL A 453 8.59 9.07 -12.15
CA VAL A 453 7.40 9.38 -11.33
C VAL A 453 7.65 9.28 -9.82
N LEU A 454 8.89 9.07 -9.39
CA LEU A 454 9.32 9.08 -7.99
C LEU A 454 10.06 10.39 -7.66
N ALA A 455 10.12 10.75 -6.38
CA ALA A 455 10.88 11.89 -5.88
C ALA A 455 12.22 11.43 -5.27
N PRO A 456 13.37 11.80 -5.84
CA PRO A 456 14.68 11.45 -5.29
C PRO A 456 15.10 12.40 -4.16
N GLY A 457 16.08 11.99 -3.35
CA GLY A 457 16.68 12.84 -2.30
C GLY A 457 15.85 12.98 -1.02
N VAL A 458 14.76 12.22 -0.92
CA VAL A 458 13.87 12.12 0.23
C VAL A 458 13.50 10.64 0.44
N SER A 459 13.22 10.28 1.68
CA SER A 459 12.64 8.98 2.05
C SER A 459 11.29 9.17 2.73
N VAL A 460 10.44 8.16 2.63
CA VAL A 460 9.20 8.06 3.41
C VAL A 460 9.54 7.57 4.81
N GLY A 461 8.85 8.12 5.79
CA GLY A 461 8.91 7.63 7.16
C GLY A 461 7.69 8.02 7.97
N ALA A 462 7.89 8.14 9.28
CA ALA A 462 6.90 8.66 10.22
C ALA A 462 7.56 9.67 11.17
N PRO A 463 6.86 10.75 11.56
CA PRO A 463 7.33 11.61 12.63
C PRO A 463 7.42 10.83 13.95
N PRO A 464 8.14 11.34 14.96
CA PRO A 464 8.12 10.79 16.32
C PRO A 464 6.71 10.49 16.82
N ASP A 465 6.53 9.32 17.43
CA ASP A 465 5.26 8.86 18.02
C ASP A 465 5.44 8.26 19.43
N MET A 466 4.34 7.76 20.04
CA MET A 466 4.34 7.19 21.38
C MET A 466 5.22 5.94 21.52
N PHE A 467 5.32 5.15 20.46
CA PHE A 467 6.04 3.87 20.42
C PHE A 467 7.48 4.04 19.90
N ASN A 468 7.66 4.85 18.86
CA ASN A 468 8.92 5.20 18.23
C ASN A 468 9.19 6.69 18.43
N GLN A 469 9.69 7.05 19.62
CA GLN A 469 9.92 8.45 20.01
C GLN A 469 11.00 9.16 19.19
N GLN A 470 11.79 8.43 18.39
CA GLN A 470 12.77 9.00 17.46
C GLN A 470 12.18 9.25 16.06
N GLY A 471 10.94 8.83 15.81
CA GLY A 471 10.38 8.71 14.47
C GLY A 471 10.94 7.49 13.74
N GLN A 472 10.58 7.33 12.47
CA GLN A 472 11.00 6.20 11.65
C GLN A 472 11.39 6.69 10.27
N ASP A 473 12.49 6.18 9.72
CA ASP A 473 12.83 6.31 8.31
C ASP A 473 12.68 4.93 7.67
N TRP A 474 11.74 4.82 6.72
CA TRP A 474 11.47 3.56 6.03
C TRP A 474 12.27 3.43 4.72
N SER A 475 13.13 4.41 4.39
CA SER A 475 14.04 4.47 3.24
C SER A 475 13.40 4.54 1.85
N GLN A 476 12.07 4.38 1.76
CA GLN A 476 11.35 4.25 0.49
C GLN A 476 11.31 5.58 -0.27
N PRO A 477 11.58 5.62 -1.58
CA PRO A 477 11.34 6.82 -2.38
C PRO A 477 9.83 7.02 -2.59
N PRO A 478 9.27 8.20 -2.28
CA PRO A 478 7.85 8.45 -2.50
C PRO A 478 7.52 8.69 -3.97
N TRP A 479 6.24 8.50 -4.32
CA TRP A 479 5.71 9.04 -5.58
C TRP A 479 5.92 10.56 -5.64
N HIS A 480 6.29 11.08 -6.80
CA HIS A 480 6.18 12.50 -7.07
C HIS A 480 4.73 12.81 -7.45
N PRO A 481 3.96 13.58 -6.64
CA PRO A 481 2.51 13.72 -6.81
C PRO A 481 2.10 14.15 -8.22
N ARG A 482 2.71 15.24 -8.71
CA ARG A 482 2.47 15.76 -10.06
C ARG A 482 2.88 14.81 -11.18
N ARG A 483 4.09 14.25 -11.14
CA ARG A 483 4.58 13.39 -12.23
C ARG A 483 3.80 12.10 -12.33
N LEU A 484 3.30 11.56 -11.21
CA LEU A 484 2.39 10.42 -11.22
C LEU A 484 1.06 10.78 -11.90
N ALA A 485 0.51 11.96 -11.62
CA ALA A 485 -0.68 12.47 -12.31
C ALA A 485 -0.43 12.71 -13.80
N ASP A 486 0.69 13.33 -14.19
CA ASP A 486 1.08 13.54 -15.59
C ASP A 486 1.30 12.22 -16.35
N ALA A 487 1.72 11.17 -15.65
CA ALA A 487 1.78 9.80 -16.16
C ALA A 487 0.41 9.11 -16.20
N GLY A 488 -0.68 9.84 -15.95
CA GLY A 488 -2.04 9.33 -15.96
C GLY A 488 -2.35 8.35 -14.83
N TYR A 489 -1.56 8.32 -13.74
CA TYR A 489 -1.62 7.30 -12.69
C TYR A 489 -1.48 5.83 -13.17
N LEU A 490 -0.99 5.62 -14.40
CA LEU A 490 -0.88 4.29 -15.00
C LEU A 490 0.03 3.33 -14.19
N PRO A 491 1.16 3.77 -13.61
CA PRO A 491 1.97 2.89 -12.77
C PRO A 491 1.20 2.39 -11.54
N TYR A 492 0.42 3.25 -10.89
CA TYR A 492 -0.39 2.91 -9.72
C TYR A 492 -1.52 1.93 -10.08
N ARG A 493 -2.20 2.19 -11.20
CA ARG A 493 -3.21 1.27 -11.76
C ARG A 493 -2.65 -0.12 -12.02
N ASP A 494 -1.53 -0.19 -12.74
CA ASP A 494 -0.96 -1.46 -13.16
C ASP A 494 -0.50 -2.28 -11.95
N MET A 495 0.07 -1.63 -10.93
CA MET A 495 0.38 -2.25 -9.64
C MET A 495 -0.88 -2.87 -8.99
N LEU A 496 -1.95 -2.08 -8.83
CA LEU A 496 -3.20 -2.55 -8.23
C LEU A 496 -3.84 -3.70 -9.02
N ARG A 497 -3.85 -3.61 -10.35
CA ARG A 497 -4.40 -4.65 -11.23
C ARG A 497 -3.68 -5.99 -11.09
N THR A 498 -2.36 -5.97 -10.94
CA THR A 498 -1.60 -7.22 -10.74
C THR A 498 -1.90 -7.81 -9.37
N ILE A 499 -1.86 -7.01 -8.30
CA ILE A 499 -2.13 -7.48 -6.93
C ILE A 499 -3.56 -8.03 -6.81
N LEU A 500 -4.55 -7.34 -7.38
CA LEU A 500 -5.96 -7.69 -7.21
C LEU A 500 -6.44 -8.82 -8.13
N ARG A 501 -5.62 -9.26 -9.10
CA ARG A 501 -6.06 -10.23 -10.13
C ARG A 501 -6.59 -11.53 -9.55
N HIS A 502 -5.90 -12.04 -8.54
CA HIS A 502 -6.23 -13.30 -7.87
C HIS A 502 -6.53 -13.07 -6.39
N ALA A 503 -7.24 -11.97 -6.08
CA ALA A 503 -7.51 -11.55 -4.71
C ALA A 503 -9.01 -11.49 -4.42
N GLY A 504 -9.38 -11.85 -3.20
CA GLY A 504 -10.66 -11.49 -2.58
C GLY A 504 -10.64 -10.11 -1.92
N GLY A 505 -9.46 -9.63 -1.56
CA GLY A 505 -9.30 -8.33 -0.92
C GLY A 505 -7.88 -7.82 -0.95
N ILE A 506 -7.73 -6.55 -0.59
CA ILE A 506 -6.44 -5.91 -0.40
C ILE A 506 -6.43 -5.17 0.94
N ARG A 507 -5.41 -5.42 1.77
CA ARG A 507 -5.01 -4.54 2.86
C ARG A 507 -4.00 -3.53 2.29
N VAL A 508 -4.26 -2.25 2.46
CA VAL A 508 -3.34 -1.17 2.10
C VAL A 508 -2.64 -0.72 3.36
N ASP A 509 -1.34 -1.03 3.44
CA ASP A 509 -0.49 -0.60 4.54
C ASP A 509 -0.32 0.93 4.51
N HIS A 510 -0.39 1.55 5.68
CA HIS A 510 -0.35 3.01 5.85
C HIS A 510 -1.25 3.73 4.85
N ILE A 511 -2.57 3.51 4.90
CA ILE A 511 -3.48 4.08 3.90
C ILE A 511 -3.46 5.61 3.88
N LEU A 512 -3.02 6.23 4.97
CA LEU A 512 -2.76 7.67 5.05
C LEU A 512 -1.79 8.15 3.95
N GLY A 513 -0.90 7.28 3.48
CA GLY A 513 -0.01 7.53 2.36
C GLY A 513 -0.69 7.89 1.03
N LEU A 514 -1.99 7.63 0.90
CA LEU A 514 -2.80 8.06 -0.24
C LEU A 514 -3.38 9.48 -0.08
N PHE A 515 -3.20 10.08 1.10
CA PHE A 515 -3.56 11.47 1.42
C PHE A 515 -2.31 12.33 1.61
N ARG A 516 -1.32 11.82 2.37
CA ARG A 516 -0.05 12.48 2.64
C ARG A 516 1.01 11.49 3.10
N LEU A 517 2.27 11.80 2.86
CA LEU A 517 3.40 11.05 3.42
C LEU A 517 4.37 11.99 4.12
N TRP A 518 4.97 11.51 5.21
CA TRP A 518 6.05 12.21 5.88
C TRP A 518 7.36 11.99 5.10
N TRP A 519 7.87 13.06 4.50
CA TRP A 519 9.09 13.03 3.71
C TRP A 519 10.26 13.52 4.55
N ILE A 520 11.28 12.68 4.67
CA ILE A 520 12.52 12.96 5.38
C ILE A 520 13.59 13.28 4.33
N PRO A 521 14.14 14.50 4.30
CA PRO A 521 15.26 14.81 3.42
C PRO A 521 16.48 13.93 3.68
N GLN A 522 17.19 13.55 2.62
CA GLN A 522 18.42 12.77 2.76
C GLN A 522 19.42 13.49 3.68
N GLY A 523 19.95 12.75 4.67
CA GLY A 523 20.89 13.27 5.67
C GLY A 523 20.25 13.99 6.87
N SER A 524 18.93 14.10 6.91
CA SER A 524 18.17 14.58 8.09
C SER A 524 17.69 13.42 8.96
N GLY A 525 17.38 13.68 10.24
CA GLY A 525 16.77 12.68 11.12
C GLY A 525 15.26 12.53 10.88
N PRO A 526 14.62 11.45 11.35
CA PRO A 526 13.18 11.22 11.11
C PRO A 526 12.26 12.32 11.68
N GLY A 527 12.71 13.04 12.71
CA GLY A 527 12.00 14.20 13.27
C GLY A 527 11.99 15.45 12.38
N ASP A 528 12.88 15.53 11.38
CA ASP A 528 13.12 16.72 10.56
C ASP A 528 12.49 16.63 9.17
N GLY A 529 11.36 15.92 9.06
CA GLY A 529 10.58 15.78 7.84
C GLY A 529 9.43 16.79 7.68
N ALA A 530 8.67 16.63 6.60
CA ALA A 530 7.45 17.38 6.34
C ALA A 530 6.40 16.50 5.66
N TYR A 531 5.12 16.75 5.92
CA TYR A 531 4.06 16.10 5.16
C TYR A 531 3.95 16.67 3.74
N VAL A 532 3.95 15.79 2.73
CA VAL A 532 3.60 16.14 1.35
C VAL A 532 2.26 15.48 1.01
N HIS A 533 1.30 16.28 0.54
CA HIS A 533 -0.05 15.80 0.26
C HIS A 533 -0.19 15.27 -1.18
N PHE A 534 -1.06 14.27 -1.32
CA PHE A 534 -1.45 13.65 -2.58
C PHE A 534 -2.91 13.97 -2.92
N ASP A 535 -3.24 13.83 -4.20
CA ASP A 535 -4.63 13.82 -4.65
C ASP A 535 -5.31 12.51 -4.22
N HIS A 536 -5.89 12.52 -3.01
CA HIS A 536 -6.58 11.37 -2.45
C HIS A 536 -7.84 10.99 -3.24
N GLU A 537 -8.50 11.95 -3.93
CA GLU A 537 -9.63 11.63 -4.81
C GLU A 537 -9.17 10.77 -5.99
N ALA A 538 -7.98 11.05 -6.52
CA ALA A 538 -7.37 10.21 -7.54
C ALA A 538 -6.91 8.86 -6.97
N LEU A 539 -6.09 8.85 -5.92
CA LEU A 539 -5.47 7.63 -5.41
C LEU A 539 -6.50 6.67 -4.78
N ILE A 540 -7.38 7.14 -3.89
CA ILE A 540 -8.44 6.29 -3.33
C ILE A 540 -9.46 5.93 -4.41
N GLY A 541 -9.81 6.87 -5.30
CA GLY A 541 -10.73 6.59 -6.39
C GLY A 541 -10.25 5.47 -7.30
N ILE A 542 -8.96 5.47 -7.68
CA ILE A 542 -8.35 4.42 -8.50
C ILE A 542 -8.26 3.09 -7.74
N LEU A 543 -7.86 3.10 -6.46
CA LEU A 543 -7.87 1.90 -5.60
C LEU A 543 -9.25 1.24 -5.59
N VAL A 544 -10.28 2.04 -5.34
CA VAL A 544 -11.68 1.60 -5.26
C VAL A 544 -12.19 1.14 -6.63
N LEU A 545 -11.80 1.79 -7.74
CA LEU A 545 -12.12 1.33 -9.09
C LEU A 545 -11.53 -0.06 -9.38
N GLU A 546 -10.24 -0.25 -9.13
CA GLU A 546 -9.59 -1.53 -9.43
C GLU A 546 -10.08 -2.65 -8.51
N ALA A 547 -10.34 -2.37 -7.22
CA ALA A 547 -10.95 -3.33 -6.31
C ALA A 547 -12.40 -3.70 -6.72
N GLN A 548 -13.22 -2.72 -7.12
CA GLN A 548 -14.56 -2.97 -7.64
C GLN A 548 -14.53 -3.89 -8.88
N ARG A 549 -13.58 -3.69 -9.80
CA ARG A 549 -13.42 -4.52 -11.00
C ARG A 549 -12.95 -5.94 -10.68
N ALA A 550 -12.17 -6.11 -9.62
CA ALA A 550 -11.74 -7.41 -9.13
C ALA A 550 -12.79 -8.12 -8.26
N GLY A 551 -13.87 -7.44 -7.87
CA GLY A 551 -14.81 -7.98 -6.88
C GLY A 551 -14.18 -8.12 -5.49
N ALA A 552 -13.20 -7.26 -5.18
CA ALA A 552 -12.39 -7.33 -3.97
C ALA A 552 -12.84 -6.33 -2.91
N VAL A 553 -12.63 -6.67 -1.64
CA VAL A 553 -12.76 -5.73 -0.51
C VAL A 553 -11.48 -4.92 -0.33
N VAL A 554 -11.57 -3.74 0.26
CA VAL A 554 -10.41 -2.90 0.60
C VAL A 554 -10.40 -2.63 2.10
N ILE A 555 -9.26 -2.94 2.72
CA ILE A 555 -8.96 -2.65 4.12
C ILE A 555 -7.83 -1.64 4.13
N GLY A 556 -8.04 -0.46 4.69
CA GLY A 556 -6.99 0.52 4.93
C GLY A 556 -6.48 0.39 6.35
N GLU A 557 -5.19 0.13 6.51
CA GLU A 557 -4.56 0.31 7.81
C GLU A 557 -4.53 1.81 8.14
N ASP A 558 -5.30 2.20 9.14
CA ASP A 558 -5.56 3.57 9.53
C ASP A 558 -5.22 3.83 11.01
N LEU A 559 -4.10 3.26 11.46
CA LEU A 559 -3.54 3.46 12.79
C LEU A 559 -2.72 4.76 12.84
N GLY A 560 -2.46 5.25 14.06
CA GLY A 560 -1.66 6.44 14.29
C GLY A 560 -2.46 7.74 14.33
N VAL A 561 -1.83 8.85 13.97
CA VAL A 561 -2.41 10.21 14.08
C VAL A 561 -3.10 10.58 12.78
N PHE A 562 -4.44 10.56 12.78
CA PHE A 562 -5.29 10.91 11.64
C PHE A 562 -6.17 12.13 11.93
N GLU A 563 -6.45 12.91 10.89
CA GLU A 563 -7.57 13.86 10.93
C GLU A 563 -8.90 13.09 10.82
N PRO A 564 -9.94 13.46 11.61
CA PRO A 564 -11.22 12.75 11.58
C PRO A 564 -11.86 12.60 10.19
N TRP A 565 -11.71 13.61 9.32
CA TRP A 565 -12.27 13.60 7.97
C TRP A 565 -11.70 12.49 7.07
N VAL A 566 -10.47 12.01 7.34
CA VAL A 566 -9.84 10.93 6.56
C VAL A 566 -10.62 9.63 6.75
N GLN A 567 -10.97 9.31 8.01
CA GLN A 567 -11.76 8.13 8.31
C GLN A 567 -13.18 8.24 7.77
N GLU A 568 -13.80 9.43 7.85
CA GLU A 568 -15.11 9.70 7.26
C GLU A 568 -15.09 9.49 5.73
N TYR A 569 -14.04 9.99 5.06
CA TYR A 569 -13.84 9.82 3.62
C TYR A 569 -13.66 8.35 3.23
N LEU A 570 -12.78 7.61 3.92
CA LEU A 570 -12.57 6.18 3.66
C LEU A 570 -13.87 5.39 3.84
N ALA A 571 -14.60 5.68 4.93
CA ALA A 571 -15.90 5.08 5.20
C ALA A 571 -16.93 5.42 4.11
N GLU A 572 -16.97 6.66 3.58
CA GLU A 572 -17.81 7.09 2.45
C GLU A 572 -17.52 6.25 1.20
N ARG A 573 -16.24 6.02 0.89
CA ARG A 573 -15.80 5.22 -0.28
C ARG A 573 -15.98 3.71 -0.10
N GLY A 574 -16.37 3.25 1.10
CA GLY A 574 -16.57 1.83 1.39
C GLY A 574 -15.25 1.09 1.64
N VAL A 575 -14.20 1.82 2.02
CA VAL A 575 -12.94 1.24 2.50
C VAL A 575 -13.08 0.92 3.98
N LEU A 576 -12.74 -0.31 4.38
CA LEU A 576 -12.76 -0.75 5.77
C LEU A 576 -11.55 -0.18 6.51
N GLY A 577 -11.73 0.29 7.74
CA GLY A 577 -10.62 0.63 8.62
C GLY A 577 -10.04 -0.60 9.34
N THR A 578 -9.13 -0.36 10.27
CA THR A 578 -8.56 -1.36 11.18
C THR A 578 -8.80 -0.98 12.64
N SER A 579 -9.18 -1.94 13.47
CA SER A 579 -9.37 -1.75 14.91
C SER A 579 -8.60 -2.82 15.66
N ILE A 580 -7.55 -2.42 16.40
CA ILE A 580 -6.67 -3.34 17.12
C ILE A 580 -6.96 -3.22 18.61
N LEU A 581 -7.32 -4.32 19.27
CA LEU A 581 -7.77 -4.33 20.67
C LEU A 581 -6.86 -3.50 21.59
N TRP A 582 -5.55 -3.68 21.50
CA TRP A 582 -4.58 -2.99 22.36
C TRP A 582 -4.44 -1.49 22.08
N PHE A 583 -4.94 -1.00 20.94
CA PHE A 583 -4.84 0.42 20.54
C PHE A 583 -6.16 1.16 20.67
N GLU A 584 -7.28 0.44 20.82
CA GLU A 584 -8.61 1.02 20.95
C GLU A 584 -8.80 1.66 22.33
N HIS A 585 -8.57 2.97 22.39
CA HIS A 585 -8.65 3.78 23.60
C HIS A 585 -9.49 5.04 23.36
N GLY A 586 -10.13 5.52 24.42
CA GLY A 586 -10.70 6.87 24.50
C GLY A 586 -10.19 7.59 25.76
N ASP A 587 -10.74 8.76 26.05
CA ASP A 587 -10.31 9.58 27.21
C ASP A 587 -10.44 8.85 28.55
N ALA A 588 -11.34 7.88 28.66
CA ALA A 588 -11.63 7.11 29.87
C ALA A 588 -10.85 5.78 29.98
N GLY A 589 -9.95 5.47 29.04
CA GLY A 589 -9.22 4.20 28.98
C GLY A 589 -9.58 3.35 27.76
N PRO A 590 -9.38 2.02 27.81
CA PRO A 590 -9.67 1.15 26.67
C PRO A 590 -11.15 1.21 26.28
N ARG A 591 -11.42 1.25 24.98
CA ARG A 591 -12.76 1.33 24.43
C ARG A 591 -13.42 -0.06 24.44
N PRO A 592 -14.68 -0.20 24.90
CA PRO A 592 -15.41 -1.46 24.77
C PRO A 592 -15.67 -1.83 23.30
N PRO A 593 -15.57 -3.11 22.89
CA PRO A 593 -15.78 -3.55 21.51
C PRO A 593 -17.12 -3.14 20.91
N ALA A 594 -18.18 -3.01 21.71
CA ALA A 594 -19.49 -2.56 21.26
C ALA A 594 -19.47 -1.13 20.64
N GLU A 595 -18.45 -0.32 20.95
CA GLU A 595 -18.23 1.01 20.39
C GLU A 595 -17.30 1.02 19.17
N TYR A 596 -16.77 -0.13 18.76
CA TYR A 596 -15.86 -0.20 17.61
C TYR A 596 -16.61 0.07 16.31
N ARG A 597 -15.83 0.39 15.26
CA ARG A 597 -16.37 0.72 13.94
C ARG A 597 -16.94 -0.53 13.26
N LYS A 598 -18.14 -0.38 12.67
CA LYS A 598 -18.76 -1.43 11.86
C LYS A 598 -17.92 -1.73 10.60
N GLY A 599 -17.55 -0.68 9.86
CA GLY A 599 -16.74 -0.80 8.64
C GLY A 599 -15.25 -0.98 8.94
N ALA A 600 -14.87 -2.07 9.62
CA ALA A 600 -13.49 -2.34 9.98
C ALA A 600 -13.15 -3.84 9.97
N LEU A 601 -11.86 -4.12 9.82
CA LEU A 601 -11.20 -5.35 10.26
C LEU A 601 -10.77 -5.16 11.72
N THR A 602 -11.38 -5.91 12.63
CA THR A 602 -11.01 -5.92 14.04
C THR A 602 -10.16 -7.13 14.38
N SER A 603 -9.04 -6.94 15.08
CA SER A 603 -8.18 -8.03 15.56
C SER A 603 -7.62 -7.75 16.95
N VAL A 604 -7.10 -8.79 17.61
CA VAL A 604 -6.42 -8.63 18.90
C VAL A 604 -5.05 -7.97 18.72
N ASN A 605 -4.28 -8.41 17.73
CA ASN A 605 -2.93 -7.94 17.43
C ASN A 605 -2.70 -7.79 15.92
N THR A 606 -1.47 -7.39 15.57
CA THR A 606 -0.93 -7.34 14.21
C THR A 606 0.42 -8.07 14.18
N HIS A 607 1.07 -8.12 13.01
CA HIS A 607 2.39 -8.71 12.87
C HIS A 607 3.53 -7.86 13.48
N ASP A 608 3.26 -6.58 13.79
CA ASP A 608 4.17 -5.65 14.45
C ASP A 608 4.06 -5.67 15.98
N LEU A 609 3.08 -6.42 16.50
CA LEU A 609 2.95 -6.70 17.91
C LEU A 609 3.41 -8.15 18.19
N PRO A 610 3.88 -8.44 19.42
CA PRO A 610 3.99 -9.82 19.84
C PRO A 610 2.63 -10.53 19.68
N PRO A 611 2.65 -11.84 19.37
CA PRO A 611 1.50 -12.69 19.59
C PRO A 611 0.94 -12.51 21.00
N THR A 612 -0.36 -12.70 21.16
CA THR A 612 -1.10 -12.38 22.39
C THR A 612 -0.52 -13.10 23.61
N ALA A 613 -0.03 -14.33 23.45
CA ALA A 613 0.64 -15.06 24.52
C ALA A 613 1.92 -14.37 25.03
N GLY A 614 2.75 -13.84 24.11
CA GLY A 614 3.93 -13.06 24.45
C GLY A 614 3.59 -11.67 25.01
N TYR A 615 2.57 -11.03 24.45
CA TYR A 615 2.10 -9.71 24.90
C TYR A 615 1.57 -9.74 26.34
N LEU A 616 0.75 -10.75 26.68
CA LEU A 616 0.23 -10.96 28.04
C LEU A 616 1.35 -11.23 29.06
N ALA A 617 2.47 -11.81 28.60
CA ALA A 617 3.65 -12.06 29.43
C ALA A 617 4.61 -10.86 29.56
N GLY A 618 4.41 -9.77 28.80
CA GLY A 618 5.27 -8.58 28.83
C GLY A 618 6.55 -8.68 28.04
N GLU A 619 6.64 -9.65 27.13
CA GLU A 619 7.86 -9.93 26.38
C GLU A 619 8.26 -8.79 25.44
N HIS A 620 7.34 -7.93 24.98
CA HIS A 620 7.69 -6.73 24.21
C HIS A 620 8.45 -5.70 25.02
N VAL A 621 8.23 -5.61 26.33
CA VAL A 621 9.00 -4.70 27.18
C VAL A 621 10.41 -5.24 27.36
N ASP A 622 10.52 -6.54 27.67
CA ASP A 622 11.82 -7.21 27.85
C ASP A 622 12.64 -7.22 26.56
N LEU A 623 11.99 -7.45 25.40
CA LEU A 623 12.65 -7.39 24.10
C LEU A 623 13.17 -5.97 23.82
N ARG A 624 12.34 -4.94 23.97
CA ARG A 624 12.76 -3.55 23.76
C ARG A 624 13.85 -3.12 24.74
N GLU A 625 13.80 -3.59 25.99
CA GLU A 625 14.89 -3.38 26.97
C GLU A 625 16.20 -3.99 26.47
N SER A 626 16.17 -5.27 26.05
CA SER A 626 17.36 -5.99 25.59
C SER A 626 18.03 -5.34 24.35
N LEU A 627 17.24 -4.61 23.57
CA LEU A 627 17.66 -3.90 22.37
C LEU A 627 17.98 -2.42 22.62
N GLY A 628 17.82 -1.93 23.86
CA GLY A 628 18.11 -0.54 24.22
C GLY A 628 17.13 0.49 23.63
N LEU A 629 15.88 0.08 23.37
CA LEU A 629 14.86 0.90 22.70
C LEU A 629 13.94 1.65 23.68
N LEU A 630 14.16 1.52 24.99
CA LEU A 630 13.35 2.18 26.02
C LEU A 630 13.90 3.57 26.35
N ASN A 631 13.04 4.59 26.36
CA ASN A 631 13.41 5.97 26.67
C ASN A 631 13.20 6.35 28.15
N ARG A 632 12.54 5.47 28.93
CA ARG A 632 12.37 5.59 30.38
C ARG A 632 12.86 4.31 31.06
N PRO A 633 13.09 4.33 32.39
CA PRO A 633 13.55 3.15 33.12
C PRO A 633 12.63 1.95 32.90
N VAL A 634 13.21 0.75 32.74
CA VAL A 634 12.46 -0.48 32.45
C VAL A 634 11.34 -0.75 33.45
N GLU A 635 11.54 -0.46 34.73
CA GLU A 635 10.53 -0.70 35.76
C GLU A 635 9.31 0.21 35.59
N GLU A 636 9.50 1.43 35.08
CA GLU A 636 8.41 2.33 34.74
C GLU A 636 7.66 1.86 33.48
N GLU A 637 8.37 1.33 32.48
CA GLU A 637 7.78 0.70 31.30
C GLU A 637 6.95 -0.53 31.67
N ARG A 638 7.52 -1.45 32.45
CA ARG A 638 6.86 -2.67 32.94
C ARG A 638 5.60 -2.34 33.73
N ALA A 639 5.66 -1.34 34.63
CA ALA A 639 4.52 -0.93 35.42
C ALA A 639 3.41 -0.31 34.55
N ALA A 640 3.76 0.55 33.60
CA ALA A 640 2.80 1.18 32.71
C ALA A 640 2.14 0.17 31.75
N ASP A 641 2.93 -0.74 31.19
CA ASP A 641 2.45 -1.84 30.35
C ASP A 641 1.53 -2.80 31.13
N ALA A 642 1.93 -3.19 32.34
CA ALA A 642 1.09 -4.02 33.21
C ALA A 642 -0.25 -3.34 33.52
N ALA A 643 -0.26 -2.03 33.81
CA ALA A 643 -1.48 -1.27 34.03
C ALA A 643 -2.35 -1.17 32.75
N ALA A 644 -1.73 -0.97 31.59
CA ALA A 644 -2.44 -0.93 30.31
C ALA A 644 -3.11 -2.28 30.00
N ARG A 645 -2.39 -3.40 30.13
CA ARG A 645 -2.96 -4.75 29.96
C ARG A 645 -4.08 -5.03 30.93
N GLU A 646 -3.89 -4.68 32.20
CA GLU A 646 -4.88 -4.93 33.25
C GLU A 646 -6.17 -4.15 32.99
N SER A 647 -6.09 -2.93 32.43
CA SER A 647 -7.29 -2.16 32.08
C SER A 647 -8.15 -2.85 31.01
N VAL A 648 -7.51 -3.50 30.02
CA VAL A 648 -8.21 -4.31 29.01
C VAL A 648 -8.75 -5.59 29.62
N LEU A 649 -7.95 -6.32 30.41
CA LEU A 649 -8.38 -7.56 31.06
C LEU A 649 -9.55 -7.35 32.01
N GLU A 650 -9.63 -6.19 32.68
CA GLU A 650 -10.77 -5.85 33.52
C GLU A 650 -12.06 -5.69 32.71
N LEU A 651 -12.00 -5.15 31.49
CA LEU A 651 -13.16 -5.13 30.59
C LEU A 651 -13.57 -6.56 30.17
N VAL A 652 -12.61 -7.43 29.90
CA VAL A 652 -12.87 -8.85 29.54
C VAL A 652 -13.53 -9.60 30.71
N ARG A 653 -13.06 -9.38 31.94
CA ARG A 653 -13.69 -9.94 33.16
C ARG A 653 -15.08 -9.36 33.41
N SER A 654 -15.23 -8.04 33.21
CA SER A 654 -16.53 -7.36 33.34
C SER A 654 -17.56 -7.86 32.33
N ALA A 655 -17.10 -8.28 31.14
CA ALA A 655 -17.91 -8.94 30.13
C ALA A 655 -18.22 -10.43 30.45
N GLY A 656 -17.69 -10.96 31.57
CA GLY A 656 -17.90 -12.34 32.00
C GLY A 656 -17.13 -13.40 31.20
N LEU A 657 -16.13 -12.99 30.41
CA LEU A 657 -15.35 -13.88 29.54
C LEU A 657 -14.12 -14.48 30.26
N LEU A 658 -13.72 -13.89 31.39
CA LEU A 658 -12.68 -14.42 32.28
C LEU A 658 -13.16 -14.44 33.74
N PRO A 659 -12.66 -15.38 34.57
CA PRO A 659 -12.98 -15.40 36.00
C PRO A 659 -12.52 -14.12 36.71
N ALA A 660 -13.27 -13.71 37.73
CA ALA A 660 -12.89 -12.58 38.57
C ALA A 660 -11.51 -12.81 39.21
N GLY A 661 -10.62 -11.83 39.07
CA GLY A 661 -9.24 -11.89 39.58
C GLY A 661 -8.28 -12.79 38.80
N ALA A 662 -8.70 -13.43 37.70
CA ALA A 662 -7.79 -14.18 36.84
C ALA A 662 -6.78 -13.23 36.17
N SER A 663 -5.51 -13.61 36.21
CA SER A 663 -4.47 -12.92 35.44
C SER A 663 -4.52 -13.36 33.98
N GLY A 664 -3.92 -12.56 33.08
CA GLY A 664 -3.78 -12.93 31.68
C GLY A 664 -2.83 -14.11 31.42
N THR A 665 -2.09 -14.56 32.43
CA THR A 665 -1.06 -15.60 32.29
C THR A 665 -1.36 -16.89 33.06
N ASP A 666 -2.40 -16.92 33.90
CA ASP A 666 -2.80 -18.10 34.68
C ASP A 666 -3.19 -19.28 33.76
N ASN A 667 -3.96 -19.00 32.72
CA ASN A 667 -4.28 -19.92 31.63
C ASN A 667 -4.28 -19.15 30.30
N VAL A 668 -3.11 -19.11 29.66
CA VAL A 668 -2.89 -18.33 28.43
C VAL A 668 -3.87 -18.69 27.31
N GLN A 669 -4.22 -19.98 27.13
CA GLN A 669 -5.18 -20.37 26.09
C GLN A 669 -6.56 -19.76 26.35
N GLN A 670 -7.04 -19.86 27.59
CA GLN A 670 -8.32 -19.28 27.99
C GLN A 670 -8.32 -17.76 27.85
N SER A 671 -7.21 -17.09 28.20
CA SER A 671 -7.08 -15.64 28.03
C SER A 671 -7.10 -15.23 26.55
N VAL A 672 -6.42 -15.98 25.67
CA VAL A 672 -6.46 -15.74 24.22
C VAL A 672 -7.87 -15.91 23.66
N GLU A 673 -8.57 -17.00 24.02
CA GLU A 673 -9.95 -17.26 23.61
C GLU A 673 -10.92 -16.19 24.14
N ALA A 674 -10.72 -15.72 25.37
CA ALA A 674 -11.52 -14.66 25.96
C ALA A 674 -11.32 -13.31 25.26
N LEU A 675 -10.09 -12.95 24.88
CA LEU A 675 -9.81 -11.72 24.11
C LEU A 675 -10.45 -11.79 22.72
N HIS A 676 -10.41 -12.95 22.06
CA HIS A 676 -11.08 -13.14 20.77
C HIS A 676 -12.62 -13.11 20.91
N SER A 677 -13.17 -13.72 21.97
CA SER A 677 -14.59 -13.62 22.32
C SER A 677 -15.01 -12.18 22.63
N PHE A 678 -14.10 -11.39 23.20
CA PHE A 678 -14.35 -9.99 23.54
C PHE A 678 -14.48 -9.15 22.28
N ILE A 679 -13.55 -9.24 21.33
CA ILE A 679 -13.63 -8.49 20.07
C ILE A 679 -14.82 -8.92 19.19
N LEU A 680 -15.32 -10.15 19.35
CA LEU A 680 -16.54 -10.63 18.68
C LEU A 680 -17.80 -9.83 19.05
N GLN A 681 -17.80 -9.13 20.18
CA GLN A 681 -18.88 -8.22 20.59
C GLN A 681 -18.90 -6.91 19.78
N SER A 682 -17.87 -6.64 18.98
CA SER A 682 -17.86 -5.50 18.06
C SER A 682 -18.85 -5.65 16.91
N PRO A 683 -19.36 -4.55 16.36
CA PRO A 683 -20.16 -4.58 15.14
C PRO A 683 -19.31 -4.76 13.87
N SER A 684 -17.99 -4.95 14.00
CA SER A 684 -17.08 -5.00 12.86
C SER A 684 -17.43 -6.13 11.89
N VAL A 685 -17.43 -5.80 10.60
CA VAL A 685 -17.80 -6.73 9.52
C VAL A 685 -16.74 -7.80 9.27
N LEU A 686 -15.46 -7.51 9.57
CA LEU A 686 -14.37 -8.47 9.51
C LEU A 686 -13.71 -8.66 10.87
N ILE A 687 -13.46 -9.92 11.26
CA ILE A 687 -12.69 -10.29 12.46
C ILE A 687 -11.41 -11.04 12.03
N GLY A 688 -10.24 -10.52 12.38
CA GLY A 688 -8.95 -11.11 12.06
C GLY A 688 -8.36 -11.88 13.23
N VAL A 689 -7.92 -13.12 12.98
CA VAL A 689 -7.22 -13.97 13.95
C VAL A 689 -5.80 -14.22 13.48
N ALA A 690 -4.80 -13.77 14.23
CA ALA A 690 -3.42 -14.11 13.92
C ALA A 690 -3.20 -15.62 14.10
N LEU A 691 -2.63 -16.30 13.10
CA LEU A 691 -2.34 -17.74 13.19
C LEU A 691 -1.38 -18.04 14.36
N ALA A 692 -0.49 -17.09 14.69
CA ALA A 692 0.39 -17.16 15.85
C ALA A 692 -0.36 -17.32 17.17
N ASP A 693 -1.49 -16.63 17.35
CA ASP A 693 -2.34 -16.77 18.54
C ASP A 693 -3.03 -18.13 18.58
N ALA A 694 -3.47 -18.62 17.42
CA ALA A 694 -4.16 -19.90 17.31
C ALA A 694 -3.26 -21.09 17.68
N VAL A 695 -1.94 -20.97 17.55
CA VAL A 695 -0.99 -22.03 17.92
C VAL A 695 -0.25 -21.78 19.23
N GLY A 696 -0.40 -20.60 19.83
CA GLY A 696 0.27 -20.20 21.07
C GLY A 696 1.73 -19.79 20.91
N GLU A 697 2.12 -19.26 19.75
CA GLU A 697 3.42 -18.63 19.54
C GLU A 697 3.60 -17.45 20.52
N ARG A 698 4.83 -17.18 20.93
CA ARG A 698 5.15 -16.07 21.83
C ARG A 698 6.08 -15.05 21.18
N ARG A 699 6.91 -15.50 20.24
CA ARG A 699 7.94 -14.69 19.61
C ARG A 699 7.33 -13.72 18.61
N THR A 700 7.67 -12.45 18.76
CA THR A 700 7.32 -11.36 17.85
C THR A 700 7.86 -11.62 16.45
N GLN A 701 7.08 -11.39 15.38
CA GLN A 701 7.59 -11.53 14.01
C GLN A 701 8.45 -10.33 13.58
N ASN A 702 8.02 -9.13 13.96
CA ASN A 702 8.72 -7.87 13.68
C ASN A 702 8.74 -6.97 14.92
N GLN A 703 9.92 -6.47 15.28
CA GLN A 703 10.10 -5.41 16.26
C GLN A 703 10.36 -4.09 15.49
N PRO A 704 9.34 -3.22 15.33
CA PRO A 704 9.52 -1.94 14.67
C PRO A 704 10.69 -1.14 15.24
N GLY A 705 11.38 -0.40 14.37
CA GLY A 705 12.57 0.39 14.73
C GLY A 705 13.86 -0.42 14.84
N THR A 706 13.89 -1.67 14.35
CA THR A 706 15.10 -2.52 14.33
C THR A 706 15.38 -3.07 12.94
N GLY A 707 16.66 -3.29 12.64
CA GLY A 707 17.15 -3.96 11.44
C GLY A 707 17.64 -5.37 11.78
N ASP A 708 18.95 -5.53 11.91
CA ASP A 708 19.61 -6.82 12.20
C ASP A 708 19.75 -7.12 13.70
N GLU A 709 19.39 -6.19 14.57
CA GLU A 709 19.39 -6.37 16.03
C GLU A 709 18.38 -7.45 16.47
N TYR A 710 17.30 -7.63 15.71
CA TYR A 710 16.33 -8.71 15.88
C TYR A 710 16.17 -9.47 14.55
N PRO A 711 15.94 -10.80 14.55
CA PRO A 711 15.68 -11.56 13.32
C PRO A 711 14.26 -11.30 12.77
N ASN A 712 13.93 -10.04 12.51
CA ASN A 712 12.67 -9.61 11.90
C ASN A 712 12.37 -10.43 10.65
N TRP A 713 11.10 -10.83 10.49
CA TRP A 713 10.59 -11.55 9.31
C TRP A 713 11.24 -12.93 9.06
N ARG A 714 11.97 -13.43 10.06
CA ARG A 714 12.69 -14.71 10.00
C ARG A 714 12.26 -15.65 11.12
N ILE A 715 11.16 -15.38 11.82
CA ILE A 715 10.66 -16.24 12.89
C ILE A 715 9.75 -17.33 12.31
N PRO A 716 10.10 -18.63 12.46
CA PRO A 716 9.22 -19.74 12.08
C PRO A 716 7.99 -19.82 12.99
N LEU A 717 6.85 -20.32 12.50
CA LEU A 717 5.69 -20.58 13.35
C LEU A 717 5.98 -21.73 14.34
N CYS A 718 5.87 -21.46 15.64
CA CYS A 718 6.03 -22.44 16.70
C CYS A 718 4.85 -22.43 17.69
N GLY A 719 4.74 -23.51 18.45
CA GLY A 719 3.82 -23.62 19.58
C GLY A 719 4.42 -23.07 20.88
N PRO A 720 3.67 -23.12 21.99
CA PRO A 720 4.11 -22.58 23.28
C PRO A 720 5.33 -23.29 23.89
N ASP A 721 5.65 -24.50 23.42
CA ASP A 721 6.84 -25.25 23.83
C ASP A 721 8.08 -24.94 22.97
N GLY A 722 7.97 -23.96 22.07
CA GLY A 722 9.04 -23.53 21.17
C GLY A 722 9.33 -24.50 20.03
N LYS A 723 8.49 -25.52 19.79
CA LYS A 723 8.64 -26.43 18.65
C LYS A 723 7.89 -25.90 17.43
N ALA A 724 8.43 -26.15 16.24
CA ALA A 724 7.76 -25.82 14.98
C ALA A 724 6.37 -26.47 14.92
N VAL A 725 5.39 -25.67 14.47
CA VAL A 725 4.04 -26.15 14.15
C VAL A 725 3.91 -26.09 12.64
N LEU A 726 3.78 -27.26 12.01
CA LEU A 726 3.56 -27.34 10.58
C LEU A 726 2.08 -27.16 10.24
N LEU A 727 1.82 -26.81 9.00
CA LEU A 727 0.48 -26.80 8.42
C LEU A 727 -0.18 -28.18 8.57
N ASP A 728 0.58 -29.27 8.37
CA ASP A 728 0.11 -30.66 8.52
C ASP A 728 -0.36 -30.98 9.96
N ASP A 729 0.11 -30.24 10.96
CA ASP A 729 -0.22 -30.46 12.38
C ASP A 729 -1.55 -29.79 12.77
N LEU A 730 -1.92 -28.69 12.10
CA LEU A 730 -3.08 -27.85 12.42
C LEU A 730 -4.41 -28.64 12.51
N PRO A 731 -4.71 -29.61 11.64
CA PRO A 731 -5.94 -30.43 11.75
C PRO A 731 -6.09 -31.17 13.09
N SER A 732 -4.99 -31.39 13.83
CA SER A 732 -4.96 -32.08 15.12
C SER A 732 -4.56 -31.17 16.29
N ASN A 733 -4.18 -29.91 16.03
CA ASN A 733 -3.74 -28.98 17.05
C ASN A 733 -4.94 -28.47 17.87
N GLU A 734 -5.03 -28.85 19.14
CA GLU A 734 -6.17 -28.51 20.01
C GLU A 734 -6.38 -27.00 20.17
N ARG A 735 -5.30 -26.21 20.28
CA ARG A 735 -5.40 -24.74 20.43
C ARG A 735 -5.97 -24.09 19.18
N PHE A 736 -5.49 -24.51 18.01
CA PHE A 736 -5.96 -24.00 16.73
C PHE A 736 -7.44 -24.33 16.53
N ASN A 737 -7.81 -25.59 16.74
CA ASN A 737 -9.20 -26.03 16.57
C ASN A 737 -10.13 -25.35 17.57
N SER A 738 -9.73 -25.22 18.84
CA SER A 738 -10.52 -24.56 19.88
C SER A 738 -10.81 -23.09 19.51
N LEU A 739 -9.77 -22.34 19.13
CA LEU A 739 -9.95 -20.93 18.75
C LEU A 739 -10.75 -20.80 17.44
N ALA A 740 -10.44 -21.59 16.41
CA ALA A 740 -11.14 -21.51 15.14
C ALA A 740 -12.63 -21.92 15.26
N ASP A 741 -12.95 -22.93 16.07
CA ASP A 741 -14.34 -23.34 16.34
C ASP A 741 -15.09 -22.27 17.13
N LEU A 742 -14.43 -21.58 18.07
CA LEU A 742 -15.01 -20.44 18.79
C LEU A 742 -15.45 -19.34 17.80
N LEU A 743 -14.62 -19.01 16.81
CA LEU A 743 -14.97 -18.01 15.79
C LEU A 743 -16.08 -18.49 14.87
N ARG A 744 -16.03 -19.76 14.43
CA ARG A 744 -17.07 -20.37 13.59
C ARG A 744 -18.44 -20.38 14.27
N ASP A 745 -18.48 -20.69 15.55
CA ASP A 745 -19.75 -20.82 16.25
C ASP A 745 -20.37 -19.44 16.58
N ALA A 746 -19.57 -18.37 16.50
CA ALA A 746 -19.99 -17.00 16.80
C ALA A 746 -20.43 -16.16 15.58
N ILE A 747 -19.98 -16.51 14.37
CA ILE A 747 -20.24 -15.80 13.10
C ILE A 747 -20.91 -16.74 12.11
#